data_AF-A0A2M7JEI2-F1
#
_entry.id   AF-A0A2M7JEI2-F1
#
_cell.length_a   1.000
_cell.length_b   1.000
_cell.length_c   1.000
_cell.angle_alpha   90.00
_cell.angle_beta   90.00
_cell.angle_gamma   90.00
#
_symmetry.space_group_name_H-M   'P 1'
#
loop_
_entity.id
_entity.type
_entity.pdbx_description
1 polymer ?
#
loop_
_entity_poly.entity_id
_entity_poly.type
_entity_poly.pdbx_seq_one_letter_code
_entity_poly.pdbx_strand_id
1 'polypeptide(L)'
;MNTKSIAKWCDRLIVIGIFIMVFAVPLFFDIHLYSTFDLSKVGMMFFITLILLSLWLVKMVTLGDFRSIRTPFDFVVFAFLASNIASTLFSLSPTMSLFGCYKRYEGLLAITCYIVIYFLTVNFIKTKRQVLGILTSVLMVGTISGGYALVQHFGMDPLSWESFNPWRIISFFGNPVFYTVYALIALLIGIGLYLYIGKDEIERPKPPVVQRAKKKKTEKVRVQVSQSTTSPLYGNISRSVIACIAIFITYWGFALGNTRGCYLGLFVGGIMFFCLMGRKLLQMDKKKLIALGIGLFVLFFYYNIMVKESSVIARFAGLFAKGENISQLAPEEKATRLQMPIMGVNVVMPWRIFIWRSAIETIKDYPIFGTGPDTMGLVFPMYLKKIFPKDGKGPIEFEDRTHQDFLDHVVARGGIGAFIYIWGIVCFFLLIWKFYCHSTPAGRPIILSLGASILGYIIQNQVSFSVTPVSCTIAILAAITVRSGWIFQQPATSPTCLSNNPMIDRVLNTAFFSGRSFVPQQLNIKEEKPKNEGVLYIGYLLILCGLIGLCYLTGRMYTADKYYKMGTVFLGRDNNRAVEEYQKAIDSFPYEVRYRDEINRAYIEQARGAATDEERITWAWRAVDGASEILRRVPGYANGYFTLGIAYYLLSKTENDEFSQKAVYYYKKASERNPFSSDTYNNLGVIYTRQNKLDDALVVFKEAFRINQGHTAALDNVARIYITKNEPEKALETLNELQKIDPNYQAARIQNMIGYLCWQLGRFDEVVVRCKKALEVDPKDISALENLGTVYMKKGMYKDAAIEFQKVLEIEPNDPKAMRMLQAMSTRK
;
A
#
# COMPACT_ATOMS: atom_id res chain seq x y z
N MET A 1 14.39 19.38 40.35
CA MET A 1 14.18 20.36 39.26
C MET A 1 12.93 21.18 39.57
N ASN A 2 12.95 22.51 39.42
CA ASN A 2 11.73 23.34 39.56
C ASN A 2 10.67 22.94 38.50
N THR A 3 9.38 22.89 38.85
CA THR A 3 8.25 22.51 37.96
C THR A 3 8.23 23.30 36.65
N LYS A 4 8.56 24.60 36.68
CA LYS A 4 8.69 25.45 35.48
C LYS A 4 9.84 25.00 34.56
N SER A 5 10.91 24.43 35.11
CA SER A 5 12.03 23.88 34.34
C SER A 5 11.62 22.62 33.60
N ILE A 6 10.91 21.70 34.26
CA ILE A 6 10.39 20.45 33.66
C ILE A 6 9.45 20.78 32.51
N ALA A 7 8.48 21.67 32.72
CA ALA A 7 7.54 22.07 31.67
C ALA A 7 8.25 22.70 30.44
N LYS A 8 9.30 23.50 30.66
CA LYS A 8 10.11 24.09 29.58
C LYS A 8 10.91 23.04 28.81
N TRP A 9 11.41 22.00 29.49
CA TRP A 9 12.04 20.85 28.86
C TRP A 9 11.04 20.06 28.02
N CYS A 10 9.86 19.74 28.55
CA CYS A 10 8.78 19.09 27.81
C CYS A 10 8.42 19.88 26.54
N ASP A 11 8.23 21.20 26.65
CA ASP A 11 7.95 22.07 25.48
C ASP A 11 9.03 21.93 24.39
N ARG A 12 10.32 21.96 24.77
CA ARG A 12 11.43 21.83 23.83
C ARG A 12 11.50 20.45 23.20
N LEU A 13 11.39 19.40 24.01
CA LEU A 13 11.46 18.01 23.54
C LEU A 13 10.28 17.66 22.62
N ILE A 14 9.08 18.16 22.91
CA ILE A 14 7.92 17.95 22.03
C ILE A 14 8.12 18.62 20.68
N VAL A 15 8.62 19.86 20.67
CA VAL A 15 8.95 20.54 19.40
C VAL A 15 10.01 19.73 18.64
N ILE A 16 11.10 19.34 19.29
CA ILE A 16 12.17 18.54 18.65
C ILE A 16 11.59 17.23 18.10
N GLY A 17 10.75 16.52 18.85
CA GLY A 17 10.13 15.29 18.39
C GLY A 17 9.20 15.46 17.20
N ILE A 18 8.48 16.58 17.08
CA ILE A 18 7.71 16.91 15.86
C ILE A 18 8.65 17.06 14.64
N PHE A 19 9.80 17.73 14.80
CA PHE A 19 10.80 17.82 13.73
C PHE A 19 11.38 16.45 13.35
N ILE A 20 11.70 15.62 14.35
CA ILE A 20 12.17 14.24 14.13
C ILE A 20 11.09 13.45 13.39
N MET A 21 9.82 13.58 13.74
CA MET A 21 8.72 12.89 13.07
C MET A 21 8.61 13.24 11.59
N VAL A 22 8.68 14.54 11.24
CA VAL A 22 8.64 15.02 9.84
C VAL A 22 9.80 14.46 9.03
N PHE A 23 10.97 14.29 9.64
CA PHE A 23 12.18 13.86 8.96
C PHE A 23 12.32 12.32 8.90
N ALA A 24 12.16 11.65 10.04
CA ALA A 24 12.45 10.24 10.19
C ALA A 24 11.36 9.35 9.60
N VAL A 25 10.07 9.65 9.79
CA VAL A 25 8.99 8.76 9.34
C VAL A 25 9.01 8.56 7.81
N PRO A 26 9.22 9.58 6.96
CA PRO A 26 9.30 9.35 5.51
C PRO A 26 10.56 8.61 5.04
N LEU A 27 11.69 8.80 5.72
CA LEU A 27 12.99 8.28 5.29
C LEU A 27 13.33 6.90 5.89
N PHE A 28 12.63 6.48 6.94
CA PHE A 28 12.92 5.25 7.66
C PHE A 28 12.36 4.01 6.94
N PHE A 29 13.17 2.95 6.89
CA PHE A 29 12.78 1.60 6.45
C PHE A 29 13.71 0.57 7.10
N ASP A 30 13.28 -0.69 7.17
CA ASP A 30 14.12 -1.79 7.68
C ASP A 30 14.08 -3.02 6.77
N ILE A 31 15.22 -3.33 6.16
CA ILE A 31 15.41 -4.44 5.23
C ILE A 31 15.33 -5.82 5.91
N HIS A 32 15.35 -5.90 7.23
CA HIS A 32 15.20 -7.16 7.97
C HIS A 32 13.74 -7.57 8.15
N LEU A 33 12.79 -6.67 7.86
CA LEU A 33 11.36 -6.95 7.87
C LEU A 33 10.89 -7.55 6.55
N TYR A 34 9.75 -8.22 6.58
CA TYR A 34 9.03 -8.59 5.35
C TYR A 34 8.25 -7.39 4.82
N SER A 35 7.61 -6.62 5.70
CA SER A 35 7.02 -5.31 5.39
C SER A 35 8.06 -4.20 5.59
N THR A 36 9.02 -4.11 4.67
CA THR A 36 10.19 -3.22 4.77
C THR A 36 9.83 -1.74 4.98
N PHE A 37 8.80 -1.25 4.29
CA PHE A 37 8.44 0.17 4.26
C PHE A 37 7.25 0.52 5.15
N ASP A 38 6.18 -0.27 5.14
CA ASP A 38 4.92 0.14 5.80
C ASP A 38 5.00 -0.05 7.31
N LEU A 39 5.35 -1.26 7.76
CA LEU A 39 5.45 -1.57 9.19
C LEU A 39 6.53 -0.74 9.90
N SER A 40 7.68 -0.56 9.27
CA SER A 40 8.79 0.23 9.84
C SER A 40 8.38 1.68 10.09
N LYS A 41 7.66 2.31 9.16
CA LYS A 41 7.20 3.70 9.27
C LYS A 41 6.05 3.86 10.24
N VAL A 42 5.09 2.94 10.24
CA VAL A 42 3.99 2.91 11.22
C VAL A 42 4.53 2.73 12.63
N GLY A 43 5.46 1.78 12.82
CA GLY A 43 6.13 1.56 14.10
C GLY A 43 6.87 2.80 14.59
N MET A 44 7.62 3.47 13.70
CA MET A 44 8.33 4.72 14.03
C MET A 44 7.36 5.85 14.40
N MET A 45 6.27 6.00 13.65
CA MET A 45 5.23 6.98 13.94
C MET A 45 4.58 6.73 15.30
N PHE A 46 4.20 5.49 15.62
CA PHE A 46 3.61 5.11 16.91
C PHE A 46 4.56 5.41 18.06
N PHE A 47 5.83 5.02 17.92
CA PHE A 47 6.84 5.24 18.94
C PHE A 47 7.05 6.73 19.25
N ILE A 48 7.24 7.56 18.22
CA ILE A 48 7.43 9.00 18.43
C ILE A 48 6.16 9.63 18.99
N THR A 49 4.97 9.33 18.44
CA THR A 49 3.69 9.91 18.88
C THR A 49 3.47 9.69 20.38
N LEU A 50 3.78 8.48 20.84
CA LEU A 50 3.65 8.10 22.24
C LEU A 50 4.59 8.87 23.15
N ILE A 51 5.87 9.02 22.77
CA ILE A 51 6.84 9.81 23.52
C ILE A 51 6.32 11.24 23.66
N LEU A 52 5.83 11.84 22.57
CA LEU A 52 5.34 13.21 22.59
C LEU A 52 4.08 13.38 23.42
N LEU A 53 3.13 12.45 23.31
CA LEU A 53 1.91 12.43 24.12
C LEU A 53 2.25 12.32 25.61
N SER A 54 3.23 11.48 25.94
CA SER A 54 3.67 11.27 27.32
C SER A 54 4.36 12.50 27.89
N LEU A 55 5.23 13.15 27.12
CA LEU A 55 5.83 14.43 27.50
C LEU A 55 4.75 15.51 27.70
N TRP A 56 3.71 15.51 26.88
CA TRP A 56 2.61 16.46 27.02
C TRP A 56 1.80 16.20 28.30
N LEU A 57 1.51 14.94 28.59
CA LEU A 57 0.76 14.56 29.79
C LEU A 57 1.58 14.80 31.07
N VAL A 58 2.90 14.50 31.07
CA VAL A 58 3.83 14.86 32.15
C VAL A 58 3.79 16.36 32.43
N LYS A 59 3.80 17.18 31.37
CA LYS A 59 3.68 18.64 31.50
C LYS A 59 2.33 19.06 32.12
N MET A 60 1.21 18.54 31.63
CA MET A 60 -0.13 18.87 32.15
C MET A 60 -0.23 18.54 33.64
N VAL A 61 0.22 17.34 34.01
CA VAL A 61 0.25 16.85 35.40
C VAL A 61 1.16 17.73 36.26
N THR A 62 2.40 18.01 35.83
CA THR A 62 3.36 18.85 36.57
C THR A 62 2.84 20.26 36.83
N LEU A 63 2.09 20.84 35.88
CA LEU A 63 1.56 22.20 35.98
C LEU A 63 0.16 22.26 36.65
N GLY A 64 -0.52 21.12 36.81
CA GLY A 64 -1.93 21.09 37.20
C GLY A 64 -2.87 21.75 36.18
N ASP A 65 -2.42 21.93 34.93
CA ASP A 65 -3.16 22.64 33.88
C ASP A 65 -3.43 21.71 32.70
N PHE A 66 -4.69 21.31 32.55
CA PHE A 66 -5.17 20.44 31.48
C PHE A 66 -5.76 21.22 30.30
N ARG A 67 -5.62 22.55 30.28
CA ARG A 67 -6.13 23.37 29.18
C ARG A 67 -5.29 23.14 27.92
N SER A 68 -5.96 22.86 26.82
CA SER A 68 -5.40 22.83 25.47
C SER A 68 -5.85 24.04 24.68
N ILE A 69 -5.05 24.42 23.70
CA ILE A 69 -5.44 25.42 22.71
C ILE A 69 -6.56 24.82 21.88
N ARG A 70 -7.71 25.49 21.90
CA ARG A 70 -8.88 25.11 21.11
C ARG A 70 -8.85 25.81 19.76
N THR A 71 -9.20 25.07 18.72
CA THR A 71 -9.35 25.62 17.37
C THR A 71 -10.76 25.35 16.85
N PRO A 72 -11.30 26.20 15.96
CA PRO A 72 -12.58 25.95 15.30
C PRO A 72 -12.62 24.62 14.54
N PHE A 73 -11.46 24.11 14.12
CA PHE A 73 -11.34 22.86 13.37
C PHE A 73 -11.37 21.62 14.28
N ASP A 74 -11.21 21.78 15.60
CA ASP A 74 -11.20 20.66 16.56
C ASP A 74 -12.49 19.85 16.50
N PHE A 75 -13.64 20.50 16.32
CA PHE A 75 -14.93 19.82 16.25
C PHE A 75 -15.00 18.86 15.04
N VAL A 76 -14.50 19.29 13.89
CA VAL A 76 -14.42 18.45 12.68
C VAL A 76 -13.52 17.25 12.93
N VAL A 77 -12.37 17.47 13.58
CA VAL A 77 -11.41 16.41 13.90
C VAL A 77 -12.02 15.39 14.88
N PHE A 78 -12.75 15.83 15.90
CA PHE A 78 -13.43 14.93 16.83
C PHE A 78 -14.60 14.19 16.18
N ALA A 79 -15.39 14.84 15.32
CA ALA A 79 -16.44 14.18 14.56
C ALA A 79 -15.85 13.10 13.65
N PHE A 80 -14.70 13.37 13.03
CA PHE A 80 -13.98 12.39 12.22
C PHE A 80 -13.45 11.22 13.06
N LEU A 81 -12.90 11.47 14.26
CA LEU A 81 -12.51 10.39 15.17
C LEU A 81 -13.72 9.53 15.59
N ALA A 82 -14.82 10.17 15.97
CA ALA A 82 -16.03 9.48 16.40
C ALA A 82 -16.62 8.59 15.30
N SER A 83 -16.61 9.06 14.04
CA SER A 83 -17.08 8.24 12.92
C SER A 83 -16.16 7.05 12.65
N ASN A 84 -14.84 7.20 12.82
CA ASN A 84 -13.91 6.08 12.71
C ASN A 84 -14.08 5.05 13.84
N ILE A 85 -14.31 5.51 15.08
CA ILE A 85 -14.59 4.62 16.22
C ILE A 85 -15.88 3.84 15.95
N ALA A 86 -16.97 4.52 15.59
CA ALA A 86 -18.24 3.87 15.28
C ALA A 86 -18.09 2.85 14.15
N SER A 87 -17.44 3.24 13.06
CA SER A 87 -17.16 2.35 11.92
C SER A 87 -16.33 1.13 12.31
N THR A 88 -15.34 1.29 13.20
CA THR A 88 -14.53 0.16 13.71
C THR A 88 -15.37 -0.81 14.55
N LEU A 89 -16.23 -0.29 15.45
CA LEU A 89 -17.08 -1.09 16.32
C LEU A 89 -18.12 -1.91 15.55
N PHE A 90 -18.68 -1.35 14.47
CA PHE A 90 -19.69 -2.01 13.63
C PHE A 90 -19.09 -2.64 12.36
N SER A 91 -17.76 -2.73 12.27
CA SER A 91 -17.07 -3.29 11.11
C SER A 91 -17.24 -4.80 10.97
N LEU A 92 -16.95 -5.31 9.78
CA LEU A 92 -16.91 -6.75 9.49
C LEU A 92 -15.83 -7.50 10.30
N SER A 93 -14.78 -6.80 10.68
CA SER A 93 -13.68 -7.33 11.48
C SER A 93 -13.11 -6.22 12.37
N PRO A 94 -13.61 -6.08 13.61
CA PRO A 94 -13.16 -5.01 14.52
C PRO A 94 -11.66 -5.04 14.81
N THR A 95 -11.06 -6.23 14.84
CA THR A 95 -9.61 -6.39 15.05
C THR A 95 -8.81 -5.88 13.85
N MET A 96 -9.20 -6.25 12.64
CA MET A 96 -8.54 -5.75 11.43
C MET A 96 -8.80 -4.26 11.22
N SER A 97 -9.98 -3.77 11.58
CA SER A 97 -10.30 -2.35 11.50
C SER A 97 -9.55 -1.50 12.53
N LEU A 98 -9.25 -2.06 13.70
CA LEU A 98 -8.45 -1.42 14.74
C LEU A 98 -6.98 -1.27 14.32
N PHE A 99 -6.36 -2.35 13.84
CA PHE A 99 -4.93 -2.38 13.51
C PHE A 99 -4.62 -1.97 12.06
N GLY A 100 -5.55 -2.16 11.13
CA GLY A 100 -5.36 -2.07 9.68
C GLY A 100 -4.99 -3.43 9.07
N CYS A 101 -5.06 -3.52 7.74
CA CYS A 101 -4.64 -4.72 7.02
C CYS A 101 -3.11 -4.82 6.94
N TYR A 102 -2.59 -6.05 6.85
CA TYR A 102 -1.16 -6.32 6.75
C TYR A 102 -0.52 -5.59 5.55
N LYS A 103 0.71 -5.08 5.72
CA LYS A 103 1.42 -4.13 4.81
C LYS A 103 0.80 -2.74 4.67
N ARG A 104 -0.18 -2.38 5.51
CA ARG A 104 -0.75 -1.02 5.48
C ARG A 104 -0.90 -0.40 6.85
N TYR A 105 -1.51 -1.13 7.78
CA TYR A 105 -1.71 -0.72 9.17
C TYR A 105 -2.37 0.67 9.32
N GLU A 106 -3.33 1.02 8.44
CA GLU A 106 -4.04 2.31 8.47
C GLU A 106 -5.40 2.23 9.19
N GLY A 107 -5.53 1.33 10.16
CA GLY A 107 -6.71 1.19 11.01
C GLY A 107 -6.91 2.36 11.99
N LEU A 108 -7.88 2.21 12.89
CA LEU A 108 -8.24 3.22 13.90
C LEU A 108 -7.04 3.69 14.73
N LEU A 109 -6.08 2.80 15.05
CA LEU A 109 -4.88 3.16 15.83
C LEU A 109 -4.01 4.20 15.11
N ALA A 110 -3.79 4.02 13.80
CA ALA A 110 -3.05 4.98 12.97
C ALA A 110 -3.78 6.32 12.86
N ILE A 111 -5.09 6.27 12.64
CA ILE A 111 -5.93 7.48 12.54
C ILE A 111 -5.91 8.26 13.85
N THR A 112 -5.99 7.58 14.99
CA THR A 112 -5.88 8.20 16.31
C THR A 112 -4.52 8.86 16.48
N CYS A 113 -3.43 8.22 16.04
CA CYS A 113 -2.10 8.82 16.08
C CYS A 113 -2.00 10.08 15.22
N TYR A 114 -2.53 10.09 13.99
CA TYR A 114 -2.57 11.29 13.15
C TYR A 114 -3.30 12.46 13.85
N ILE A 115 -4.39 12.17 14.54
CA ILE A 115 -5.16 13.17 15.30
C ILE A 115 -4.37 13.68 16.51
N VAL A 116 -3.70 12.80 17.25
CA VAL A 116 -2.81 13.19 18.35
C VAL A 116 -1.67 14.06 17.85
N ILE A 117 -1.04 13.71 16.72
CA ILE A 117 0.01 14.49 16.07
C ILE A 117 -0.50 15.88 15.67
N TYR A 118 -1.73 15.96 15.13
CA TYR A 118 -2.39 17.22 14.83
C TYR A 118 -2.48 18.11 16.09
N PHE A 119 -3.00 17.58 17.20
CA PHE A 119 -3.16 18.33 18.45
C PHE A 119 -1.82 18.73 19.07
N LEU A 120 -0.82 17.83 19.08
CA LEU A 120 0.54 18.14 19.52
C LEU A 120 1.12 19.31 18.71
N THR A 121 0.95 19.28 17.39
CA THR A 121 1.47 20.32 16.50
C THR A 121 0.77 21.66 16.75
N VAL A 122 -0.56 21.69 16.86
CA VAL A 122 -1.33 22.89 17.19
C VAL A 122 -0.88 23.50 18.53
N ASN A 123 -0.67 22.68 19.56
CA ASN A 123 -0.39 23.20 20.91
C ASN A 123 1.06 23.68 21.10
N PHE A 124 2.03 23.06 20.42
CA PHE A 124 3.46 23.30 20.70
C PHE A 124 4.18 24.13 19.63
N ILE A 125 3.66 24.20 18.40
CA ILE A 125 4.20 25.09 17.37
C ILE A 125 3.59 26.49 17.54
N LYS A 126 4.43 27.44 17.99
CA LYS A 126 4.00 28.78 18.43
C LYS A 126 4.63 29.92 17.64
N THR A 127 5.78 29.70 17.02
CA THR A 127 6.59 30.77 16.42
C THR A 127 6.73 30.64 14.91
N LYS A 128 6.95 31.78 14.22
CA LYS A 128 7.27 31.82 12.78
C LYS A 128 8.46 30.92 12.43
N ARG A 129 9.52 30.94 13.26
CA ARG A 129 10.72 30.13 13.06
C ARG A 129 10.43 28.62 13.09
N GLN A 130 9.56 28.16 13.98
CA GLN A 130 9.17 26.75 14.04
C GLN A 130 8.36 26.34 12.82
N VAL A 131 7.39 27.16 12.40
CA VAL A 131 6.59 26.90 11.17
C VAL A 131 7.51 26.78 9.95
N LEU A 132 8.37 27.78 9.72
CA LEU A 132 9.30 27.77 8.60
C LEU A 132 10.30 26.61 8.69
N GLY A 133 10.72 26.24 9.89
CA GLY A 133 11.60 25.08 10.12
C GLY A 133 10.94 23.77 9.71
N ILE A 134 9.67 23.55 10.05
CA ILE A 134 8.96 22.32 9.66
C ILE A 134 8.78 22.28 8.15
N LEU A 135 8.36 23.38 7.53
CA LEU A 135 8.22 23.46 6.07
C LEU A 135 9.57 23.20 5.35
N THR A 136 10.66 23.75 5.90
CA THR A 136 12.01 23.49 5.39
C THR A 136 12.39 22.02 5.55
N SER A 137 11.97 21.37 6.63
CA SER A 137 12.22 19.94 6.86
C SER A 137 11.48 19.08 5.84
N VAL A 138 10.23 19.41 5.50
CA VAL A 138 9.47 18.73 4.43
C VAL A 138 10.18 18.87 3.07
N LEU A 139 10.65 20.08 2.73
CA LEU A 139 11.42 20.30 1.51
C LEU A 139 12.75 19.52 1.52
N MET A 140 13.43 19.47 2.67
CA MET A 140 14.69 18.73 2.84
C MET A 140 14.49 17.23 2.62
N VAL A 141 13.45 16.64 3.20
CA VAL A 141 13.10 15.22 2.96
C VAL A 141 12.77 14.98 1.50
N GLY A 142 12.01 15.89 0.85
CA GLY A 142 11.73 15.82 -0.58
C GLY A 142 13.01 15.87 -1.43
N THR A 143 13.96 16.70 -1.03
CA THR A 143 15.27 16.85 -1.70
C THR A 143 16.13 15.60 -1.52
N ILE A 144 16.24 15.06 -0.30
CA ILE A 144 16.97 13.82 -0.01
C ILE A 144 16.37 12.66 -0.82
N SER A 145 15.05 12.55 -0.81
CA SER A 145 14.33 11.50 -1.54
C SER A 145 14.46 11.66 -3.06
N GLY A 146 14.48 12.89 -3.57
CA GLY A 146 14.77 13.19 -4.98
C GLY A 146 16.20 12.88 -5.39
N GLY A 147 17.18 13.16 -4.52
CA GLY A 147 18.56 12.77 -4.73
C GLY A 147 18.73 11.25 -4.79
N TYR A 148 18.13 10.52 -3.85
CA TYR A 148 18.15 9.05 -3.88
C TYR A 148 17.38 8.47 -5.07
N ALA A 149 16.28 9.12 -5.49
CA ALA A 149 15.58 8.72 -6.70
C ALA A 149 16.49 8.81 -7.93
N LEU A 150 17.38 9.79 -8.02
CA LEU A 150 18.37 9.86 -9.11
C LEU A 150 19.37 8.69 -9.05
N VAL A 151 19.88 8.37 -7.86
CA VAL A 151 20.77 7.20 -7.67
C VAL A 151 20.10 5.93 -8.17
N GLN A 152 18.83 5.73 -7.83
CA GLN A 152 18.02 4.62 -8.33
C GLN A 152 17.88 4.64 -9.84
N HIS A 153 17.56 5.79 -10.44
CA HIS A 153 17.36 5.93 -11.88
C HIS A 153 18.56 5.42 -12.70
N PHE A 154 19.76 5.75 -12.24
CA PHE A 154 21.01 5.40 -12.89
C PHE A 154 21.50 3.97 -12.55
N GLY A 155 20.67 3.16 -11.86
CA GLY A 155 21.03 1.79 -11.50
C GLY A 155 22.13 1.69 -10.43
N MET A 156 22.38 2.77 -9.70
CA MET A 156 23.39 2.83 -8.64
C MET A 156 22.81 2.53 -7.25
N ASP A 157 21.62 1.91 -7.18
CA ASP A 157 21.01 1.56 -5.90
C ASP A 157 21.77 0.39 -5.25
N PRO A 158 22.38 0.58 -4.07
CA PRO A 158 23.03 -0.53 -3.36
C PRO A 158 22.02 -1.56 -2.82
N LEU A 159 20.72 -1.22 -2.79
CA LEU A 159 19.67 -2.08 -2.29
C LEU A 159 18.95 -2.77 -3.47
N SER A 160 19.06 -4.09 -3.56
CA SER A 160 18.39 -4.88 -4.59
C SER A 160 16.93 -5.15 -4.21
N TRP A 161 15.99 -4.38 -4.76
CA TRP A 161 14.55 -4.57 -4.50
C TRP A 161 13.92 -5.59 -5.45
N GLU A 162 13.06 -6.47 -4.91
CA GLU A 162 12.37 -7.50 -5.70
C GLU A 162 11.43 -6.94 -6.79
N SER A 163 10.94 -5.70 -6.64
CA SER A 163 9.98 -5.05 -7.55
C SER A 163 10.52 -3.75 -8.19
N PHE A 164 11.84 -3.66 -8.36
CA PHE A 164 12.50 -2.48 -8.90
C PHE A 164 12.25 -2.27 -10.40
N ASN A 165 11.98 -1.03 -10.80
CA ASN A 165 12.00 -0.60 -12.19
C ASN A 165 12.75 0.74 -12.32
N PRO A 166 13.85 0.81 -13.12
CA PRO A 166 14.66 2.03 -13.24
C PRO A 166 13.90 3.21 -13.87
N TRP A 167 12.79 2.96 -14.57
CA TRP A 167 11.95 3.97 -15.22
C TRP A 167 10.85 4.53 -14.33
N ARG A 168 10.58 3.88 -13.17
CA ARG A 168 9.52 4.28 -12.25
C ARG A 168 9.96 4.10 -10.81
N ILE A 169 10.46 5.18 -10.24
CA ILE A 169 11.33 5.14 -9.07
C ILE A 169 10.53 5.20 -7.77
N ILE A 170 10.96 4.42 -6.78
CA ILE A 170 10.27 4.24 -5.49
C ILE A 170 10.84 5.10 -4.36
N SER A 171 12.11 5.50 -4.45
CA SER A 171 12.88 6.17 -3.39
C SER A 171 12.69 5.47 -2.03
N PHE A 172 12.71 6.21 -0.93
CA PHE A 172 12.47 5.72 0.42
C PHE A 172 11.02 5.26 0.69
N PHE A 173 10.12 5.35 -0.30
CA PHE A 173 8.68 5.14 -0.12
C PHE A 173 8.19 3.76 -0.56
N GLY A 174 9.02 2.95 -1.21
CA GLY A 174 8.65 1.58 -1.64
C GLY A 174 7.67 1.51 -2.81
N ASN A 175 7.04 2.64 -3.17
CA ASN A 175 6.12 2.75 -4.30
C ASN A 175 6.27 4.11 -4.98
N PRO A 176 6.25 4.19 -6.32
CA PRO A 176 6.46 5.45 -7.01
C PRO A 176 5.34 6.46 -6.76
N VAL A 177 4.10 6.02 -6.55
CA VAL A 177 2.98 6.92 -6.26
C VAL A 177 3.17 7.59 -4.91
N PHE A 178 3.50 6.83 -3.87
CA PHE A 178 3.67 7.37 -2.53
C PHE A 178 4.81 8.38 -2.46
N TYR A 179 5.92 8.08 -3.13
CA TYR A 179 7.04 9.02 -3.28
C TYR A 179 6.60 10.31 -4.01
N THR A 180 5.94 10.18 -5.17
CA THR A 180 5.56 11.33 -6.00
C THR A 180 4.54 12.24 -5.30
N VAL A 181 3.63 11.66 -4.49
CA VAL A 181 2.70 12.42 -3.64
C VAL A 181 3.47 13.28 -2.62
N TYR A 182 4.47 12.70 -1.95
CA TYR A 182 5.31 13.45 -1.01
C TYR A 182 6.09 14.56 -1.72
N ALA A 183 6.68 14.25 -2.88
CA ALA A 183 7.44 15.22 -3.67
C ALA A 183 6.54 16.38 -4.16
N LEU A 184 5.28 16.12 -4.55
CA LEU A 184 4.28 17.15 -4.84
C LEU A 184 4.09 18.12 -3.67
N ILE A 185 3.92 17.58 -2.46
CA ILE A 185 3.72 18.38 -1.25
C ILE A 185 4.96 19.24 -0.99
N ALA A 186 6.15 18.62 -1.06
CA ALA A 186 7.43 19.30 -0.86
C ALA A 186 7.67 20.41 -1.90
N LEU A 187 7.29 20.20 -3.17
CA LEU A 187 7.43 21.19 -4.23
C LEU A 187 6.59 22.45 -3.98
N LEU A 188 5.30 22.28 -3.68
CA LEU A 188 4.40 23.41 -3.43
C LEU A 188 4.80 24.19 -2.18
N ILE A 189 5.21 23.50 -1.11
CA ILE A 189 5.81 24.12 0.08
C ILE A 189 7.11 24.86 -0.27
N GLY A 190 7.98 24.25 -1.07
CA GLY A 190 9.24 24.83 -1.51
C GLY A 190 9.04 26.15 -2.26
N ILE A 191 8.06 26.22 -3.16
CA ILE A 191 7.69 27.46 -3.86
C ILE A 191 7.24 28.53 -2.86
N GLY A 192 6.41 28.18 -1.88
CA GLY A 192 5.99 29.10 -0.82
C GLY A 192 7.17 29.65 -0.01
N LEU A 193 8.10 28.77 0.41
CA LEU A 193 9.31 29.14 1.14
C LEU A 193 10.24 30.03 0.33
N TYR A 194 10.47 29.71 -0.95
CA TYR A 194 11.31 30.49 -1.85
C TYR A 194 10.78 31.94 -1.97
N LEU A 195 9.47 32.08 -2.17
CA LEU A 195 8.82 33.39 -2.26
C LEU A 195 8.79 34.15 -0.93
N TYR A 196 8.74 33.44 0.20
CA TYR A 196 8.86 34.03 1.53
C TYR A 196 10.27 34.59 1.78
N ILE A 197 11.31 33.77 1.59
CA ILE A 197 12.72 34.15 1.82
C ILE A 197 13.12 35.33 0.92
N GLY A 198 12.60 35.36 -0.31
CA GLY A 198 12.84 36.43 -1.26
C GLY A 198 12.46 37.82 -0.73
N LYS A 199 11.44 37.95 0.12
CA LYS A 199 11.04 39.22 0.73
C LYS A 199 11.89 39.61 1.94
N ASP A 200 12.18 38.65 2.83
CA ASP A 200 12.97 38.89 4.04
C ASP A 200 14.43 39.32 3.73
N GLU A 201 14.99 38.93 2.58
CA GLU A 201 16.30 39.39 2.12
C GLU A 201 16.28 40.86 1.62
N ILE A 202 15.15 41.34 1.10
CA ILE A 202 15.00 42.71 0.55
C ILE A 202 14.83 43.74 1.67
N GLU A 203 14.17 43.36 2.77
CA GLU A 203 13.91 44.24 3.92
C GLU A 203 15.09 44.34 4.91
N ARG A 204 16.20 43.62 4.71
CA ARG A 204 17.39 43.80 5.55
C ARG A 204 17.91 45.23 5.40
N PRO A 205 18.08 46.00 6.50
CA PRO A 205 18.64 47.34 6.41
C PRO A 205 20.03 47.22 5.80
N LYS A 206 20.25 47.93 4.67
CA LYS A 206 21.60 48.16 4.17
C LYS A 206 22.41 48.72 5.34
N PRO A 207 23.67 48.28 5.55
CA PRO A 207 24.52 48.91 6.56
C PRO A 207 24.48 50.42 6.32
N PRO A 208 24.36 51.24 7.39
CA PRO A 208 24.17 52.66 7.22
C PRO A 208 25.25 53.16 6.27
N VAL A 209 24.81 53.74 5.15
CA VAL A 209 25.71 54.42 4.24
C VAL A 209 26.32 55.50 5.10
N VAL A 210 27.59 55.32 5.48
CA VAL A 210 28.39 56.38 6.06
C VAL A 210 28.51 57.41 4.96
N GLN A 211 27.56 58.35 4.92
CA GLN A 211 27.80 59.61 4.27
C GLN A 211 29.03 60.16 4.96
N ARG A 212 30.15 60.23 4.23
CA ARG A 212 31.32 61.00 4.63
C ARG A 212 30.88 62.47 4.71
N ALA A 213 30.24 62.83 5.83
CA ALA A 213 30.20 64.21 6.26
C ALA A 213 31.65 64.59 6.57
N LYS A 214 32.17 65.60 5.86
CA LYS A 214 33.42 66.27 6.20
C LYS A 214 33.37 66.66 7.67
N LYS A 215 34.08 65.94 8.54
CA LYS A 215 34.22 66.32 9.95
C LYS A 215 35.44 67.24 10.10
N LYS A 216 35.18 68.53 10.35
CA LYS A 216 36.09 69.36 11.15
C LYS A 216 35.99 68.88 12.60
N LYS A 217 37.16 68.58 13.18
CA LYS A 217 37.56 68.52 14.60
C LYS A 217 36.50 68.12 15.64
N THR A 218 36.67 66.93 16.24
CA THR A 218 37.00 66.72 17.68
C THR A 218 36.93 65.22 18.03
N GLU A 219 38.06 64.69 18.55
CA GLU A 219 38.23 63.38 19.22
C GLU A 219 37.61 63.42 20.63
N LYS A 220 37.27 62.35 21.36
CA LYS A 220 37.16 60.89 21.18
C LYS A 220 36.39 60.41 22.43
N VAL A 221 35.30 59.67 22.28
CA VAL A 221 34.84 58.73 23.32
C VAL A 221 34.64 57.38 22.63
N ARG A 222 35.41 56.40 23.09
CA ARG A 222 35.49 55.05 22.51
C ARG A 222 34.55 54.15 23.30
N VAL A 223 33.42 53.77 22.71
CA VAL A 223 32.64 52.61 23.19
C VAL A 223 32.91 51.47 22.22
N GLN A 224 33.68 50.48 22.67
CA GLN A 224 33.86 49.21 21.97
C GLN A 224 32.60 48.37 22.18
N VAL A 225 31.85 48.11 21.11
CA VAL A 225 30.94 46.96 21.04
C VAL A 225 31.66 45.90 20.20
N SER A 226 32.11 44.83 20.84
CA SER A 226 32.72 43.68 20.19
C SER A 226 31.67 42.93 19.36
N GLN A 227 31.69 43.09 18.04
CA GLN A 227 31.08 42.10 17.15
C GLN A 227 32.06 40.94 17.01
N SER A 228 31.67 39.77 17.52
CA SER A 228 32.41 38.53 17.35
C SER A 228 32.43 38.15 15.87
N THR A 229 33.57 38.37 15.24
CA THR A 229 33.98 37.76 13.98
C THR A 229 34.18 36.26 14.17
N THR A 230 33.32 35.43 13.58
CA THR A 230 33.67 34.04 13.25
C THR A 230 33.79 33.89 11.74
N SER A 231 35.06 33.85 11.32
CA SER A 231 35.73 33.27 10.15
C SER A 231 34.98 33.04 8.81
N PRO A 232 35.59 33.47 7.68
CA PRO A 232 35.13 33.21 6.32
C PRO A 232 35.76 31.94 5.74
N LEU A 233 34.98 30.89 5.49
CA LEU A 233 35.40 29.81 4.57
C LEU A 233 34.27 29.09 3.80
N TYR A 234 33.05 29.64 3.81
CA TYR A 234 31.97 29.28 2.87
C TYR A 234 31.25 30.56 2.44
N GLY A 235 31.69 31.13 1.33
CA GLY A 235 31.20 32.42 0.81
C GLY A 235 29.80 32.31 0.18
N ASN A 236 28.78 32.72 0.94
CA ASN A 236 27.55 33.39 0.50
C ASN A 236 26.75 32.80 -0.69
N ILE A 237 26.36 31.53 -0.63
CA ILE A 237 25.15 31.09 -1.36
C ILE A 237 23.92 31.63 -0.61
N SER A 238 23.08 32.45 -1.26
CA SER A 238 21.88 32.99 -0.63
C SER A 238 20.90 31.88 -0.28
N ARG A 239 20.10 32.07 0.79
CA ARG A 239 19.10 31.06 1.19
C ARG A 239 18.09 30.77 0.09
N SER A 240 17.81 31.78 -0.74
CA SER A 240 16.97 31.63 -1.93
C SER A 240 17.58 30.70 -2.99
N VAL A 241 18.90 30.72 -3.21
CA VAL A 241 19.57 29.80 -4.14
C VAL A 241 19.51 28.35 -3.63
N ILE A 242 19.74 28.13 -2.33
CA ILE A 242 19.64 26.78 -1.72
C ILE A 242 18.21 26.23 -1.88
N ALA A 243 17.20 27.05 -1.59
CA ALA A 243 15.80 26.67 -1.77
C ALA A 243 15.48 26.34 -3.24
N CYS A 244 16.03 27.10 -4.18
CA CYS A 244 15.86 26.85 -5.62
C CYS A 244 16.46 25.50 -6.05
N ILE A 245 17.68 25.19 -5.61
CA ILE A 245 18.34 23.90 -5.89
C ILE A 245 17.52 22.75 -5.29
N ALA A 246 17.05 22.89 -4.05
CA ALA A 246 16.21 21.90 -3.38
C ALA A 246 14.91 21.63 -4.16
N ILE A 247 14.24 22.69 -4.64
CA ILE A 247 13.04 22.57 -5.49
C ILE A 247 13.37 21.82 -6.79
N PHE A 248 14.49 22.12 -7.45
CA PHE A 248 14.86 21.44 -8.69
C PHE A 248 15.18 19.96 -8.48
N ILE A 249 15.95 19.60 -7.45
CA ILE A 249 16.23 18.18 -7.13
C ILE A 249 14.93 17.44 -6.81
N THR A 250 14.05 18.06 -6.02
CA THR A 250 12.74 17.47 -5.69
C THR A 250 11.88 17.31 -6.95
N TYR A 251 11.88 18.28 -7.85
CA TYR A 251 11.11 18.23 -9.12
C TYR A 251 11.65 17.16 -10.05
N TRP A 252 12.97 17.00 -10.09
CA TRP A 252 13.64 16.01 -10.90
C TRP A 252 13.22 14.60 -10.47
N GLY A 253 13.29 14.30 -9.17
CA GLY A 253 12.80 13.03 -8.64
C GLY A 253 11.28 12.86 -8.83
N PHE A 254 10.48 13.90 -8.62
CA PHE A 254 9.03 13.90 -8.91
C PHE A 254 8.74 13.47 -10.36
N ALA A 255 9.49 13.97 -11.33
CA ALA A 255 9.29 13.63 -12.73
C ALA A 255 9.59 12.15 -13.02
N LEU A 256 10.59 11.57 -12.35
CA LEU A 256 10.96 10.17 -12.47
C LEU A 256 9.96 9.20 -11.79
N GLY A 257 9.16 9.69 -10.84
CA GLY A 257 8.06 8.92 -10.26
C GLY A 257 6.93 8.63 -11.26
N ASN A 258 6.79 9.49 -12.29
CA ASN A 258 6.01 9.26 -13.50
C ASN A 258 4.53 8.90 -13.27
N THR A 259 3.85 9.64 -12.37
CA THR A 259 2.45 9.37 -11.97
C THR A 259 1.47 10.49 -12.34
N ARG A 260 0.52 10.19 -13.24
CA ARG A 260 -0.49 11.15 -13.76
C ARG A 260 -1.28 11.89 -12.69
N GLY A 261 -1.76 11.18 -11.67
CA GLY A 261 -2.56 11.77 -10.58
C GLY A 261 -1.81 12.86 -9.83
N CYS A 262 -0.51 12.67 -9.58
CA CYS A 262 0.31 13.68 -8.92
C CYS A 262 0.59 14.88 -9.83
N TYR A 263 0.74 14.70 -11.14
CA TYR A 263 0.82 15.85 -12.05
C TYR A 263 -0.47 16.67 -12.05
N LEU A 264 -1.63 16.01 -12.05
CA LEU A 264 -2.92 16.69 -11.92
C LEU A 264 -3.04 17.43 -10.58
N GLY A 265 -2.65 16.79 -9.48
CA GLY A 265 -2.60 17.41 -8.16
C GLY A 265 -1.68 18.64 -8.11
N LEU A 266 -0.48 18.54 -8.69
CA LEU A 266 0.49 19.65 -8.76
C LEU A 266 -0.07 20.80 -9.59
N PHE A 267 -0.75 20.49 -10.70
CA PHE A 267 -1.38 21.48 -11.57
C PHE A 267 -2.55 22.20 -10.87
N VAL A 268 -3.49 21.47 -10.28
CA VAL A 268 -4.66 22.07 -9.59
C VAL A 268 -4.23 22.85 -8.35
N GLY A 269 -3.33 22.31 -7.53
CA GLY A 269 -2.75 23.02 -6.39
C GLY A 269 -1.98 24.27 -6.82
N GLY A 270 -1.20 24.16 -7.90
CA GLY A 270 -0.49 25.28 -8.52
C GLY A 270 -1.42 26.37 -9.03
N ILE A 271 -2.50 26.04 -9.74
CA ILE A 271 -3.51 27.00 -10.18
C ILE A 271 -4.07 27.77 -8.99
N MET A 272 -4.49 27.07 -7.95
CA MET A 272 -5.01 27.73 -6.74
C MET A 272 -3.97 28.68 -6.16
N PHE A 273 -2.71 28.25 -6.05
CA PHE A 273 -1.62 29.09 -5.56
C PHE A 273 -1.42 30.36 -6.39
N PHE A 274 -1.22 30.22 -7.70
CA PHE A 274 -0.88 31.34 -8.58
C PHE A 274 -2.07 32.28 -8.84
N CYS A 275 -3.29 31.75 -9.00
CA CYS A 275 -4.49 32.57 -9.16
C CYS A 275 -4.78 33.42 -7.92
N LEU A 276 -4.68 32.84 -6.72
CA LEU A 276 -4.92 33.58 -5.48
C LEU A 276 -3.80 34.56 -5.13
N MET A 277 -2.56 34.28 -5.54
CA MET A 277 -1.48 35.25 -5.49
C MET A 277 -1.69 36.40 -6.49
N GLY A 278 -2.16 36.11 -7.71
CA GLY A 278 -2.57 37.07 -8.73
C GLY A 278 -1.56 38.20 -8.98
N ARG A 279 -2.05 39.44 -9.08
CA ARG A 279 -1.19 40.63 -9.31
C ARG A 279 -0.17 40.89 -8.19
N LYS A 280 -0.33 40.27 -7.01
CA LYS A 280 0.62 40.42 -5.89
C LYS A 280 1.96 39.74 -6.16
N LEU A 281 2.02 38.78 -7.11
CA LEU A 281 3.28 38.22 -7.63
C LEU A 281 4.14 39.28 -8.33
N LEU A 282 3.52 40.27 -9.00
CA LEU A 282 4.23 41.33 -9.73
C LEU A 282 4.95 42.32 -8.80
N GLN A 283 4.60 42.32 -7.51
CA GLN A 283 5.25 43.11 -6.47
C GLN A 283 6.49 42.42 -5.87
N MET A 284 6.81 41.20 -6.32
CA MET A 284 7.97 40.43 -5.87
C MET A 284 9.15 40.61 -6.84
N ASP A 285 10.32 40.12 -6.44
CA ASP A 285 11.54 40.18 -7.24
C ASP A 285 11.37 39.41 -8.57
N LYS A 286 11.25 40.18 -9.66
CA LYS A 286 11.04 39.67 -11.01
C LYS A 286 12.16 38.73 -11.46
N LYS A 287 13.42 38.99 -11.09
CA LYS A 287 14.56 38.14 -11.50
C LYS A 287 14.48 36.76 -10.85
N LYS A 288 14.15 36.71 -9.56
CA LYS A 288 13.97 35.45 -8.81
C LYS A 288 12.78 34.63 -9.32
N LEU A 289 11.68 35.28 -9.65
CA LEU A 289 10.49 34.64 -10.22
C LEU A 289 10.77 34.08 -11.63
N ILE A 290 11.43 34.86 -12.48
CA ILE A 290 11.81 34.43 -13.83
C ILE A 290 12.79 33.25 -13.77
N ALA A 291 13.80 33.29 -12.90
CA ALA A 291 14.76 32.19 -12.75
C ALA A 291 14.10 30.87 -12.32
N LEU A 292 13.20 30.92 -11.31
CA LEU A 292 12.44 29.74 -10.89
C LEU A 292 11.52 29.24 -12.01
N GLY A 293 10.82 30.15 -12.70
CA GLY A 293 9.93 29.83 -13.81
C GLY A 293 10.66 29.17 -14.98
N ILE A 294 11.79 29.73 -15.41
CA ILE A 294 12.64 29.17 -16.47
C ILE A 294 13.16 27.80 -16.06
N GLY A 295 13.69 27.64 -14.85
CA GLY A 295 14.23 26.35 -14.40
C GLY A 295 13.17 25.24 -14.36
N LEU A 296 11.98 25.53 -13.81
CA LEU A 296 10.86 24.58 -13.83
C LEU A 296 10.36 24.31 -15.25
N PHE A 297 10.35 25.32 -16.12
CA PHE A 297 9.96 25.17 -17.53
C PHE A 297 10.95 24.29 -18.30
N VAL A 298 12.26 24.47 -18.11
CA VAL A 298 13.30 23.65 -18.74
C VAL A 298 13.17 22.19 -18.29
N LEU A 299 13.00 21.94 -16.99
CA LEU A 299 12.80 20.59 -16.47
C LEU A 299 11.50 19.97 -17.00
N PHE A 300 10.41 20.74 -17.02
CA PHE A 300 9.14 20.29 -17.60
C PHE A 300 9.30 19.93 -19.09
N PHE A 301 9.96 20.78 -19.87
CA PHE A 301 10.20 20.59 -21.30
C PHE A 301 11.09 19.36 -21.55
N TYR A 302 12.19 19.23 -20.82
CA TYR A 302 13.07 18.07 -20.92
C TYR A 302 12.31 16.76 -20.68
N TYR A 303 11.55 16.67 -19.59
CA TYR A 303 10.83 15.45 -19.22
C TYR A 303 9.59 15.15 -20.06
N ASN A 304 8.94 16.17 -20.63
CA ASN A 304 7.72 15.99 -21.42
C ASN A 304 7.95 15.93 -22.92
N ILE A 305 9.07 16.44 -23.43
CA ILE A 305 9.35 16.53 -24.87
C ILE A 305 10.60 15.73 -25.24
N MET A 306 11.70 15.88 -24.50
CA MET A 306 12.96 15.20 -24.84
C MET A 306 12.97 13.73 -24.40
N VAL A 307 12.39 13.43 -23.24
CA VAL A 307 12.28 12.06 -22.71
C VAL A 307 10.86 11.53 -22.95
N LYS A 308 10.63 10.90 -24.12
CA LYS A 308 9.30 10.44 -24.53
C LYS A 308 8.64 9.50 -23.51
N GLU A 309 9.41 8.65 -22.85
CA GLU A 309 8.91 7.61 -21.92
C GLU A 309 8.38 8.18 -20.60
N SER A 310 8.87 9.34 -20.18
CA SER A 310 8.42 10.09 -19.00
C SER A 310 7.39 11.18 -19.32
N SER A 311 7.01 11.33 -20.59
CA SER A 311 6.11 12.40 -21.00
C SER A 311 4.71 12.18 -20.47
N VAL A 312 4.29 13.09 -19.58
CA VAL A 312 2.93 13.10 -19.03
C VAL A 312 1.94 13.58 -20.08
N ILE A 313 2.34 14.54 -20.93
CA ILE A 313 1.51 15.03 -22.04
C ILE A 313 1.18 13.89 -22.99
N ALA A 314 2.18 13.11 -23.43
CA ALA A 314 1.96 11.98 -24.31
C ALA A 314 1.00 10.94 -23.70
N ARG A 315 1.09 10.72 -22.38
CA ARG A 315 0.21 9.78 -21.65
C ARG A 315 -1.22 10.30 -21.47
N PHE A 316 -1.42 11.60 -21.30
CA PHE A 316 -2.76 12.19 -21.31
C PHE A 316 -3.35 12.21 -22.72
N ALA A 317 -2.57 12.55 -23.74
CA ALA A 317 -3.02 12.53 -25.13
C ALA A 317 -3.37 11.10 -25.59
N GLY A 318 -2.59 10.10 -25.18
CA GLY A 318 -2.83 8.69 -25.50
C GLY A 318 -4.18 8.15 -25.00
N LEU A 319 -4.73 8.70 -23.91
CA LEU A 319 -6.07 8.34 -23.41
C LEU A 319 -7.19 8.75 -24.38
N PHE A 320 -7.03 9.88 -25.07
CA PHE A 320 -8.03 10.39 -26.01
C PHE A 320 -7.80 9.91 -27.44
N ALA A 321 -6.55 9.58 -27.79
CA ALA A 321 -6.20 9.08 -29.12
C ALA A 321 -6.67 7.64 -29.37
N LYS A 322 -6.82 6.83 -28.31
CA LYS A 322 -7.37 5.48 -28.39
C LYS A 322 -8.83 5.50 -27.92
N GLY A 323 -9.75 5.74 -28.84
CA GLY A 323 -11.17 5.53 -28.63
C GLY A 323 -11.50 4.03 -28.49
N GLU A 324 -10.99 3.38 -27.43
CA GLU A 324 -11.28 1.99 -27.14
C GLU A 324 -12.72 1.86 -26.60
N ASN A 325 -13.52 1.01 -27.26
CA ASN A 325 -14.89 0.70 -26.84
C ASN A 325 -14.87 0.04 -25.46
N ILE A 326 -15.53 0.66 -24.49
CA ILE A 326 -15.49 0.25 -23.08
C ILE A 326 -16.00 -1.20 -22.87
N SER A 327 -16.82 -1.68 -23.79
CA SER A 327 -17.38 -3.04 -23.81
C SER A 327 -16.38 -4.15 -24.14
N GLN A 328 -15.21 -3.84 -24.73
CA GLN A 328 -14.18 -4.82 -25.07
C GLN A 328 -13.06 -4.93 -24.02
N LEU A 329 -13.14 -4.20 -22.90
CA LEU A 329 -12.06 -4.06 -21.92
C LEU A 329 -11.99 -5.16 -20.84
N ALA A 330 -12.60 -6.33 -21.05
CA ALA A 330 -12.28 -7.49 -20.21
C ALA A 330 -10.80 -7.84 -20.48
N PRO A 331 -9.91 -7.89 -19.47
CA PRO A 331 -8.49 -8.09 -19.73
C PRO A 331 -8.28 -9.44 -20.41
N GLU A 332 -7.93 -9.42 -21.70
CA GLU A 332 -7.58 -10.62 -22.46
C GLU A 332 -6.18 -11.16 -22.10
N GLU A 333 -5.38 -10.40 -21.35
CA GLU A 333 -3.99 -10.73 -21.04
C GLU A 333 -3.85 -11.76 -19.90
N LYS A 334 -3.03 -12.79 -20.18
CA LYS A 334 -2.58 -13.81 -19.24
C LYS A 334 -1.90 -13.17 -18.02
N ALA A 335 -2.65 -12.88 -16.97
CA ALA A 335 -2.10 -12.53 -15.66
C ALA A 335 -1.44 -13.76 -15.05
N THR A 336 -0.15 -13.97 -15.31
CA THR A 336 0.64 -14.99 -14.63
C THR A 336 0.86 -14.53 -13.18
N ARG A 337 0.43 -15.35 -12.20
CA ARG A 337 0.38 -15.06 -10.76
C ARG A 337 1.73 -14.74 -10.08
N LEU A 338 2.86 -14.70 -10.80
CA LEU A 338 4.19 -14.84 -10.18
C LEU A 338 5.13 -13.63 -10.25
N GLN A 339 4.78 -12.56 -10.94
CA GLN A 339 5.44 -11.26 -10.77
C GLN A 339 4.33 -10.24 -10.99
N MET A 340 4.08 -9.33 -10.05
CA MET A 340 3.25 -8.14 -10.35
C MET A 340 4.08 -7.28 -11.32
N PRO A 341 3.87 -7.32 -12.65
CA PRO A 341 4.54 -6.36 -13.50
C PRO A 341 3.80 -5.05 -13.25
N ILE A 342 4.51 -3.94 -13.30
CA ILE A 342 3.89 -2.62 -13.25
C ILE A 342 2.86 -2.54 -14.39
N MET A 343 1.57 -2.72 -14.05
CA MET A 343 0.51 -2.85 -15.04
C MET A 343 0.53 -1.63 -15.98
N GLY A 344 0.52 -1.90 -17.29
CA GLY A 344 0.44 -0.88 -18.32
C GLY A 344 -0.88 -0.09 -18.23
N VAL A 345 -0.85 1.16 -18.71
CA VAL A 345 -1.97 2.12 -18.67
C VAL A 345 -3.28 1.56 -19.25
N ASN A 346 -3.21 0.62 -20.19
CA ASN A 346 -4.36 0.08 -20.93
C ASN A 346 -5.19 -0.94 -20.11
N VAL A 347 -4.64 -1.51 -19.03
CA VAL A 347 -5.34 -2.50 -18.18
C VAL A 347 -5.87 -1.88 -16.87
N VAL A 348 -5.24 -0.80 -16.38
CA VAL A 348 -5.55 -0.22 -15.06
C VAL A 348 -6.87 0.57 -15.01
N MET A 349 -7.16 1.38 -16.04
CA MET A 349 -8.39 2.20 -16.04
C MET A 349 -9.68 1.38 -16.14
N PRO A 350 -9.77 0.35 -16.99
CA PRO A 350 -10.95 -0.51 -17.03
C PRO A 350 -11.16 -1.28 -15.72
N TRP A 351 -10.08 -1.74 -15.10
CA TRP A 351 -10.15 -2.44 -13.82
C TRP A 351 -10.73 -1.58 -12.69
N ARG A 352 -10.35 -0.30 -12.63
CA ARG A 352 -10.90 0.66 -11.66
C ARG A 352 -12.42 0.81 -11.76
N ILE A 353 -13.00 0.69 -12.95
CA ILE A 353 -14.46 0.74 -13.12
C ILE A 353 -15.13 -0.41 -12.36
N PHE A 354 -14.58 -1.62 -12.44
CA PHE A 354 -15.07 -2.77 -11.67
C PHE A 354 -14.87 -2.58 -10.18
N ILE A 355 -13.73 -2.01 -9.76
CA ILE A 355 -13.50 -1.67 -8.35
C ILE A 355 -14.57 -0.70 -7.84
N TRP A 356 -14.81 0.39 -8.57
CA TRP A 356 -15.77 1.42 -8.17
C TRP A 356 -17.21 0.92 -8.18
N ARG A 357 -17.59 0.10 -9.18
CA ARG A 357 -18.90 -0.54 -9.20
C ARG A 357 -19.08 -1.51 -8.02
N SER A 358 -18.05 -2.30 -7.70
CA SER A 358 -18.08 -3.21 -6.54
C SER A 358 -18.22 -2.43 -5.23
N ALA A 359 -17.51 -1.31 -5.11
CA ALA A 359 -17.63 -0.39 -3.99
C ALA A 359 -19.05 0.19 -3.87
N ILE A 360 -19.67 0.61 -4.97
CA ILE A 360 -21.06 1.08 -4.99
C ILE A 360 -22.03 -0.01 -4.51
N GLU A 361 -21.88 -1.25 -4.99
CA GLU A 361 -22.70 -2.36 -4.50
C GLU A 361 -22.46 -2.66 -3.02
N THR A 362 -21.21 -2.51 -2.55
CA THR A 362 -20.88 -2.65 -1.12
C THR A 362 -21.56 -1.59 -0.27
N ILE A 363 -21.60 -0.33 -0.75
CA ILE A 363 -22.23 0.79 -0.03
C ILE A 363 -23.73 0.56 0.18
N LYS A 364 -24.41 -0.09 -0.78
CA LYS A 364 -25.84 -0.41 -0.64
C LYS A 364 -26.12 -1.32 0.55
N ASP A 365 -25.24 -2.28 0.80
CA ASP A 365 -25.39 -3.26 1.89
C ASP A 365 -24.84 -2.72 3.24
N TYR A 366 -23.93 -1.73 3.21
CA TYR A 366 -23.33 -1.11 4.40
C TYR A 366 -23.43 0.44 4.41
N PRO A 367 -24.64 1.04 4.35
CA PRO A 367 -24.80 2.47 4.08
C PRO A 367 -24.44 3.40 5.25
N ILE A 368 -24.55 2.94 6.50
CA ILE A 368 -24.44 3.83 7.69
C ILE A 368 -23.00 3.93 8.19
N PHE A 369 -22.41 2.81 8.59
CA PHE A 369 -21.07 2.73 9.20
C PHE A 369 -19.99 2.16 8.27
N GLY A 370 -20.37 1.76 7.05
CA GLY A 370 -19.48 1.12 6.10
C GLY A 370 -19.06 -0.28 6.56
N THR A 371 -18.07 -0.83 5.86
CA THR A 371 -17.50 -2.15 6.18
C THR A 371 -16.51 -2.11 7.34
N GLY A 372 -15.94 -0.93 7.63
CA GLY A 372 -14.80 -0.71 8.51
C GLY A 372 -13.55 -0.18 7.76
N PRO A 373 -12.67 0.59 8.43
CA PRO A 373 -11.31 0.84 7.94
C PRO A 373 -10.57 -0.46 7.55
N ASP A 374 -9.93 -0.47 6.37
CA ASP A 374 -9.12 -1.57 5.83
C ASP A 374 -9.82 -2.95 5.72
N THR A 375 -11.17 -3.01 5.72
CA THR A 375 -11.92 -4.28 5.64
C THR A 375 -12.53 -4.62 4.28
N MET A 376 -12.44 -3.72 3.29
CA MET A 376 -13.05 -3.91 1.97
C MET A 376 -12.59 -5.21 1.29
N GLY A 377 -11.32 -5.60 1.45
CA GLY A 377 -10.79 -6.84 0.88
C GLY A 377 -11.51 -8.12 1.29
N LEU A 378 -12.22 -8.13 2.44
CA LEU A 378 -13.01 -9.29 2.88
C LEU A 378 -14.26 -9.53 2.02
N VAL A 379 -14.78 -8.48 1.38
CA VAL A 379 -16.04 -8.53 0.66
C VAL A 379 -15.92 -8.24 -0.82
N PHE A 380 -14.82 -7.62 -1.24
CA PHE A 380 -14.57 -7.24 -2.62
C PHE A 380 -14.85 -8.37 -3.63
N PRO A 381 -14.35 -9.62 -3.45
CA PRO A 381 -14.58 -10.69 -4.42
C PRO A 381 -16.07 -11.04 -4.59
N MET A 382 -16.86 -10.95 -3.52
CA MET A 382 -18.30 -11.26 -3.54
C MET A 382 -19.09 -10.22 -4.33
N TYR A 383 -18.78 -8.93 -4.15
CA TYR A 383 -19.45 -7.84 -4.88
C TYR A 383 -19.00 -7.77 -6.33
N LEU A 384 -17.71 -8.01 -6.58
CA LEU A 384 -17.18 -8.10 -7.93
C LEU A 384 -17.91 -9.19 -8.74
N LYS A 385 -18.22 -10.35 -8.15
CA LYS A 385 -18.99 -11.42 -8.80
C LYS A 385 -20.35 -10.95 -9.34
N LYS A 386 -21.03 -10.02 -8.64
CA LYS A 386 -22.36 -9.52 -9.04
C LYS A 386 -22.30 -8.71 -10.33
N ILE A 387 -21.17 -8.10 -10.64
CA ILE A 387 -21.00 -7.15 -11.75
C ILE A 387 -20.08 -7.66 -12.85
N PHE A 388 -19.22 -8.64 -12.56
CA PHE A 388 -18.22 -9.13 -13.50
C PHE A 388 -18.90 -9.97 -14.59
N PRO A 389 -18.55 -9.78 -15.88
CA PRO A 389 -19.14 -10.55 -16.97
C PRO A 389 -18.93 -12.05 -16.78
N LYS A 390 -19.98 -12.85 -17.01
CA LYS A 390 -19.90 -14.32 -16.89
C LYS A 390 -18.88 -14.92 -17.88
N ASP A 391 -18.75 -14.32 -19.05
CA ASP A 391 -17.83 -14.78 -20.10
C ASP A 391 -16.43 -14.15 -19.98
N GLY A 392 -16.21 -13.28 -19.00
CA GLY A 392 -14.91 -12.63 -18.79
C GLY A 392 -13.87 -13.57 -18.20
N LYS A 393 -12.63 -13.51 -18.68
CA LYS A 393 -11.47 -14.17 -18.07
C LYS A 393 -11.25 -13.62 -16.65
N GLY A 394 -10.83 -14.46 -15.72
CA GLY A 394 -10.91 -14.13 -14.29
C GLY A 394 -10.17 -12.85 -13.89
N PRO A 395 -10.76 -12.09 -12.96
CA PRO A 395 -10.25 -10.81 -12.51
C PRO A 395 -9.03 -10.93 -11.60
N ILE A 396 -8.41 -9.78 -11.29
CA ILE A 396 -7.55 -9.66 -10.12
C ILE A 396 -8.40 -10.01 -8.89
N GLU A 397 -8.05 -11.11 -8.23
CA GLU A 397 -8.88 -11.76 -7.21
C GLU A 397 -9.03 -10.93 -5.93
N PHE A 398 -8.18 -9.92 -5.71
CA PHE A 398 -8.13 -9.21 -4.43
C PHE A 398 -7.74 -7.74 -4.58
N GLU A 399 -8.60 -6.85 -4.09
CA GLU A 399 -8.34 -5.42 -3.90
C GLU A 399 -8.79 -5.05 -2.49
N ASP A 400 -7.94 -4.33 -1.76
CA ASP A 400 -8.20 -3.90 -0.39
C ASP A 400 -8.79 -2.50 -0.30
N ARG A 401 -8.79 -1.73 -1.41
CA ARG A 401 -9.31 -0.35 -1.50
C ARG A 401 -9.89 0.01 -2.86
N THR A 402 -10.59 1.13 -2.87
CA THR A 402 -11.29 1.64 -4.06
C THR A 402 -10.37 2.37 -5.05
N HIS A 403 -9.15 2.73 -4.64
CA HIS A 403 -8.23 3.63 -5.37
C HIS A 403 -8.84 5.00 -5.73
N GLN A 404 -9.85 5.41 -4.97
CA GLN A 404 -10.48 6.71 -5.01
C GLN A 404 -10.90 7.10 -3.59
N ASP A 405 -10.22 8.09 -3.03
CA ASP A 405 -10.33 8.47 -1.61
C ASP A 405 -11.78 8.73 -1.13
N PHE A 406 -12.60 9.47 -1.87
CA PHE A 406 -14.00 9.69 -1.48
C PHE A 406 -14.78 8.38 -1.38
N LEU A 407 -14.65 7.53 -2.39
CA LEU A 407 -15.36 6.26 -2.44
C LEU A 407 -14.86 5.33 -1.34
N ASP A 408 -13.55 5.35 -1.06
CA ASP A 408 -12.94 4.61 0.05
C ASP A 408 -13.51 5.05 1.41
N HIS A 409 -13.66 6.36 1.64
CA HIS A 409 -14.28 6.87 2.86
C HIS A 409 -15.74 6.43 3.02
N VAL A 410 -16.52 6.38 1.93
CA VAL A 410 -17.91 5.90 1.97
C VAL A 410 -17.96 4.38 2.23
N VAL A 411 -17.14 3.58 1.54
CA VAL A 411 -17.09 2.12 1.74
C VAL A 411 -16.63 1.77 3.15
N ALA A 412 -15.61 2.45 3.66
CA ALA A 412 -15.04 2.16 4.96
C ALA A 412 -15.95 2.66 6.10
N ARG A 413 -16.50 3.88 6.00
CA ARG A 413 -17.14 4.59 7.14
C ARG A 413 -18.62 4.94 6.92
N GLY A 414 -19.20 4.50 5.81
CA GLY A 414 -20.57 4.78 5.42
C GLY A 414 -20.85 6.24 5.12
N GLY A 415 -22.12 6.57 4.90
CA GLY A 415 -22.57 7.91 4.55
C GLY A 415 -22.26 8.96 5.63
N ILE A 416 -22.32 8.58 6.91
CA ILE A 416 -22.00 9.48 8.02
C ILE A 416 -20.53 9.89 7.98
N GLY A 417 -19.62 8.91 7.85
CA GLY A 417 -18.19 9.17 7.77
C GLY A 417 -17.82 9.99 6.53
N ALA A 418 -18.43 9.69 5.39
CA ALA A 418 -18.23 10.43 4.14
C ALA A 418 -18.70 11.88 4.23
N PHE A 419 -19.87 12.12 4.84
CA PHE A 419 -20.37 13.48 5.09
C PHE A 419 -19.39 14.28 5.94
N ILE A 420 -18.93 13.72 7.05
CA ILE A 420 -17.97 14.38 7.96
C ILE A 420 -16.66 14.67 7.23
N TYR A 421 -16.19 13.76 6.37
CA TYR A 421 -14.98 13.96 5.59
C TYR A 421 -15.10 15.13 4.60
N ILE A 422 -16.16 15.15 3.78
CA ILE A 422 -16.43 16.24 2.81
C ILE A 422 -16.62 17.56 3.56
N TRP A 423 -17.40 17.54 4.62
CA TRP A 423 -17.63 18.70 5.47
C TRP A 423 -16.32 19.25 6.04
N GLY A 424 -15.43 18.36 6.49
CA GLY A 424 -14.11 18.74 6.99
C GLY A 424 -13.23 19.40 5.94
N ILE A 425 -13.24 18.89 4.69
CA ILE A 425 -12.52 19.52 3.57
C ILE A 425 -13.06 20.94 3.33
N VAL A 426 -14.37 21.11 3.26
CA VAL A 426 -14.99 22.43 3.06
C VAL A 426 -14.61 23.40 4.18
N CYS A 427 -14.77 22.99 5.44
CA CYS A 427 -14.37 23.79 6.60
C CYS A 427 -12.89 24.16 6.56
N PHE A 428 -12.02 23.25 6.13
CA PHE A 428 -10.58 23.49 6.04
C PHE A 428 -10.23 24.56 4.99
N PHE A 429 -10.83 24.50 3.80
CA PHE A 429 -10.58 25.50 2.75
C PHE A 429 -11.21 26.86 3.05
N LEU A 430 -12.38 26.90 3.69
CA LEU A 430 -12.95 28.15 4.23
C LEU A 430 -12.00 28.80 5.25
N LEU A 431 -11.36 27.98 6.09
CA LEU A 431 -10.37 28.43 7.06
C LEU A 431 -9.10 28.99 6.38
N ILE A 432 -8.58 28.30 5.36
CA ILE A 432 -7.45 28.80 4.55
C ILE A 432 -7.78 30.16 3.92
N TRP A 433 -8.98 30.29 3.34
CA TRP A 433 -9.44 31.54 2.74
C TRP A 433 -9.46 32.68 3.77
N LYS A 434 -10.06 32.42 4.94
CA LYS A 434 -10.11 33.38 6.05
C LYS A 434 -8.70 33.82 6.46
N PHE A 435 -7.77 32.88 6.64
CA PHE A 435 -6.39 33.20 7.01
C PHE A 435 -5.63 33.94 5.93
N TYR A 436 -5.82 33.60 4.65
CA TYR A 436 -5.24 34.33 3.55
C TYR A 436 -5.65 35.81 3.58
N CYS A 437 -6.95 36.11 3.73
CA CYS A 437 -7.47 37.48 3.77
C CYS A 437 -6.88 38.31 4.93
N HIS A 438 -6.64 37.69 6.09
CA HIS A 438 -6.15 38.36 7.30
C HIS A 438 -4.62 38.28 7.49
N SER A 439 -3.91 37.65 6.56
CA SER A 439 -2.46 37.45 6.67
C SER A 439 -1.64 38.62 6.12
N THR A 440 -0.48 38.83 6.72
CA THR A 440 0.54 39.78 6.25
C THR A 440 0.97 39.47 4.81
N PRO A 441 1.37 40.48 4.02
CA PRO A 441 1.87 40.25 2.66
C PRO A 441 3.06 39.29 2.54
N ALA A 442 3.85 39.15 3.62
CA ALA A 442 4.93 38.17 3.72
C ALA A 442 4.42 36.75 4.06
N GLY A 443 3.36 36.61 4.86
CA GLY A 443 2.80 35.30 5.23
C GLY A 443 1.89 34.64 4.17
N ARG A 444 1.35 35.43 3.22
CA ARG A 444 0.45 34.93 2.16
C ARG A 444 1.02 33.75 1.35
N PRO A 445 2.28 33.76 0.87
CA PRO A 445 2.85 32.63 0.14
C PRO A 445 2.89 31.34 0.98
N ILE A 446 3.14 31.45 2.29
CA ILE A 446 3.18 30.29 3.18
C ILE A 446 1.78 29.66 3.32
N ILE A 447 0.77 30.47 3.66
CA ILE A 447 -0.61 29.98 3.82
C ILE A 447 -1.16 29.38 2.52
N LEU A 448 -0.90 30.04 1.38
CA LEU A 448 -1.34 29.51 0.09
C LEU A 448 -0.59 28.24 -0.30
N SER A 449 0.71 28.14 -0.02
CA SER A 449 1.48 26.92 -0.32
C SER A 449 0.99 25.72 0.49
N LEU A 450 0.64 25.92 1.77
CA LEU A 450 0.03 24.91 2.62
C LEU A 450 -1.31 24.43 2.06
N GLY A 451 -2.20 25.37 1.72
CA GLY A 451 -3.49 25.04 1.11
C GLY A 451 -3.34 24.35 -0.25
N ALA A 452 -2.41 24.81 -1.08
CA ALA A 452 -2.15 24.24 -2.40
C ALA A 452 -1.62 22.82 -2.30
N SER A 453 -0.74 22.55 -1.32
CA SER A 453 -0.18 21.22 -1.08
C SER A 453 -1.26 20.23 -0.66
N ILE A 454 -2.15 20.63 0.26
CA ILE A 454 -3.25 19.79 0.73
C ILE A 454 -4.29 19.59 -0.39
N LEU A 455 -4.60 20.63 -1.18
CA LEU A 455 -5.47 20.50 -2.35
C LEU A 455 -4.88 19.53 -3.37
N GLY A 456 -3.60 19.69 -3.71
CA GLY A 456 -2.91 18.82 -4.64
C GLY A 456 -2.92 17.36 -4.19
N TYR A 457 -2.69 17.11 -2.90
CA TYR A 457 -2.84 15.80 -2.26
C TYR A 457 -4.26 15.23 -2.41
N ILE A 458 -5.30 15.99 -2.06
CA ILE A 458 -6.70 15.55 -2.16
C ILE A 458 -7.06 15.18 -3.61
N ILE A 459 -6.63 15.98 -4.58
CA ILE A 459 -6.90 15.76 -6.01
C ILE A 459 -6.22 14.48 -6.50
N GLN A 460 -4.95 14.30 -6.19
CA GLN A 460 -4.19 13.09 -6.54
C GLN A 460 -4.83 11.84 -5.93
N ASN A 461 -5.30 11.92 -4.68
CA ASN A 461 -5.94 10.79 -4.00
C ASN A 461 -7.28 10.38 -4.62
N GLN A 462 -7.89 11.19 -5.48
CA GLN A 462 -9.09 10.75 -6.23
C GLN A 462 -8.78 9.68 -7.28
N VAL A 463 -7.51 9.45 -7.59
CA VAL A 463 -7.05 8.40 -8.49
C VAL A 463 -6.01 7.50 -7.82
N SER A 464 -5.94 7.52 -6.49
CA SER A 464 -4.98 6.78 -5.69
C SER A 464 -5.43 6.67 -4.22
N PHE A 465 -4.50 6.55 -3.28
CA PHE A 465 -4.72 6.50 -1.85
C PHE A 465 -3.44 6.93 -1.10
N SER A 466 -3.58 7.23 0.19
CA SER A 466 -2.46 7.63 1.04
C SER A 466 -1.82 6.47 1.80
N VAL A 467 -0.61 6.73 2.29
CA VAL A 467 0.15 5.86 3.18
C VAL A 467 0.72 6.65 4.35
N THR A 468 1.13 5.95 5.40
CA THR A 468 1.60 6.51 6.67
C THR A 468 2.55 7.71 6.58
N PRO A 469 3.67 7.68 5.82
CA PRO A 469 4.57 8.83 5.77
C PRO A 469 3.93 10.09 5.18
N VAL A 470 2.99 9.93 4.25
CA VAL A 470 2.24 11.04 3.64
C VAL A 470 1.13 11.51 4.59
N SER A 471 0.32 10.57 5.11
CA SER A 471 -0.78 10.86 6.05
C SER A 471 -0.29 11.58 7.31
N CYS A 472 0.84 11.13 7.88
CA CYS A 472 1.50 11.77 9.01
C CYS A 472 1.93 13.21 8.68
N THR A 473 2.53 13.42 7.50
CA THR A 473 2.95 14.74 7.04
C THR A 473 1.75 15.66 6.84
N ILE A 474 0.67 15.17 6.23
CA ILE A 474 -0.57 15.93 6.03
C ILE A 474 -1.20 16.33 7.37
N ALA A 475 -1.22 15.46 8.38
CA ALA A 475 -1.72 15.81 9.71
C ALA A 475 -0.95 16.99 10.34
N ILE A 476 0.37 16.99 10.21
CA ILE A 476 1.25 18.08 10.68
C ILE A 476 0.99 19.35 9.86
N LEU A 477 0.90 19.25 8.53
CA LEU A 477 0.65 20.41 7.67
C LEU A 477 -0.75 21.02 7.89
N ALA A 478 -1.77 20.21 8.13
CA ALA A 478 -3.09 20.67 8.51
C ALA A 478 -3.04 21.46 9.83
N ALA A 479 -2.35 20.95 10.85
CA ALA A 479 -2.15 21.65 12.11
C ALA A 479 -1.36 22.97 11.94
N ILE A 480 -0.31 22.96 11.12
CA ILE A 480 0.48 24.17 10.81
C ILE A 480 -0.36 25.19 10.04
N THR A 481 -1.25 24.75 9.16
CA THR A 481 -2.19 25.65 8.45
C THR A 481 -3.08 26.36 9.45
N VAL A 482 -3.66 25.61 10.39
CA VAL A 482 -4.45 26.17 11.50
C VAL A 482 -3.60 27.15 12.31
N ARG A 483 -2.33 26.83 12.59
CA ARG A 483 -1.45 27.74 13.35
C ARG A 483 -0.94 28.97 12.62
N SER A 484 -0.71 28.85 11.32
CA SER A 484 -0.19 29.93 10.49
C SER A 484 -1.14 31.11 10.43
N GLY A 485 -2.45 30.86 10.54
CA GLY A 485 -3.48 31.89 10.63
C GLY A 485 -3.22 32.92 11.73
N TRP A 486 -2.86 32.49 12.94
CA TRP A 486 -2.54 33.39 14.05
C TRP A 486 -1.12 33.97 13.94
N ILE A 487 -0.16 33.15 13.52
CA ILE A 487 1.26 33.52 13.49
C ILE A 487 1.55 34.61 12.44
N PHE A 488 0.80 34.63 11.34
CA PHE A 488 0.98 35.57 10.22
C PHE A 488 -0.13 36.62 10.12
N GLN A 489 -0.98 36.76 11.13
CA GLN A 489 -2.09 37.72 11.15
C GLN A 489 -1.61 39.17 11.09
N GLN A 490 -2.35 40.05 10.40
CA GLN A 490 -2.12 41.50 10.40
C GLN A 490 -2.56 42.16 11.73
N PRO A 491 -1.94 43.28 12.15
CA PRO A 491 -2.41 44.08 13.28
C PRO A 491 -3.84 44.59 13.05
N ALA A 492 -4.65 44.66 14.12
CA ALA A 492 -6.09 44.99 14.05
C ALA A 492 -6.44 46.38 13.47
N THR A 493 -5.45 47.22 13.16
CA THR A 493 -5.63 48.60 12.69
C THR A 493 -5.59 48.78 11.17
N SER A 494 -5.40 47.72 10.38
CA SER A 494 -5.37 47.80 8.91
C SER A 494 -6.78 47.71 8.29
N PRO A 495 -7.19 48.65 7.41
CA PRO A 495 -8.46 48.54 6.67
C PRO A 495 -8.48 47.27 5.83
N THR A 496 -9.57 46.54 5.94
CA THR A 496 -9.72 45.14 5.60
C THR A 496 -9.68 44.82 4.10
N CYS A 497 -9.03 43.71 3.74
CA CYS A 497 -9.41 42.89 2.58
C CYS A 497 -10.69 42.10 2.92
N LEU A 498 -11.78 42.77 3.27
CA LEU A 498 -13.09 42.13 3.27
C LEU A 498 -13.44 41.87 1.81
N SER A 499 -13.79 40.64 1.47
CA SER A 499 -14.44 40.38 0.20
C SER A 499 -15.69 41.24 0.15
N ASN A 500 -15.95 41.98 -0.93
CA ASN A 500 -17.22 42.70 -1.15
C ASN A 500 -18.44 41.74 -1.27
N ASN A 501 -18.35 40.50 -0.77
CA ASN A 501 -19.37 39.47 -0.86
C ASN A 501 -19.99 39.21 0.54
N PRO A 502 -21.16 39.80 0.84
CA PRO A 502 -21.81 39.69 2.14
C PRO A 502 -22.27 38.28 2.49
N MET A 503 -22.38 37.36 1.52
CA MET A 503 -22.71 35.96 1.76
C MET A 503 -21.51 35.20 2.34
N ILE A 504 -20.32 35.41 1.78
CA ILE A 504 -19.07 34.82 2.28
C ILE A 504 -18.78 35.34 3.69
N ASP A 505 -18.96 36.64 3.92
CA ASP A 505 -18.79 37.21 5.26
C ASP A 505 -19.82 36.66 6.26
N ARG A 506 -21.07 36.43 5.86
CA ARG A 506 -22.07 35.77 6.71
C ARG A 506 -21.63 34.35 7.09
N VAL A 507 -21.17 33.56 6.12
CA VAL A 507 -20.69 32.18 6.35
C VAL A 507 -19.44 32.17 7.25
N LEU A 508 -18.47 33.05 7.00
CA LEU A 508 -17.24 33.17 7.79
C LEU A 508 -17.44 33.77 9.19
N ASN A 509 -18.60 34.39 9.44
CA ASN A 509 -19.03 34.95 10.73
C ASN A 509 -20.15 34.14 11.41
N THR A 510 -20.52 32.96 10.89
CA THR A 510 -21.39 32.01 11.61
C THR A 510 -20.74 31.53 12.91
N ALA A 511 -21.55 31.01 13.85
CA ALA A 511 -21.14 30.57 15.20
C ALA A 511 -19.90 29.65 15.23
N PHE A 512 -19.59 28.93 14.15
CA PHE A 512 -18.38 28.11 14.01
C PHE A 512 -17.08 28.94 14.01
N PHE A 513 -17.14 30.19 13.53
CA PHE A 513 -16.00 31.08 13.35
C PHE A 513 -16.17 32.44 14.04
N SER A 514 -17.32 32.71 14.67
CA SER A 514 -17.62 33.90 15.46
C SER A 514 -17.49 33.64 16.96
N GLY A 515 -16.26 33.64 17.44
CA GLY A 515 -15.95 33.73 18.86
C GLY A 515 -14.90 34.81 19.09
N ARG A 516 -15.23 35.76 19.97
CA ARG A 516 -14.39 36.80 20.61
C ARG A 516 -12.90 36.76 20.28
N SER A 517 -12.35 37.91 19.85
CA SER A 517 -10.92 38.21 19.77
C SER A 517 -10.04 36.96 19.84
N PHE A 518 -9.75 36.37 18.67
CA PHE A 518 -8.93 35.17 18.41
C PHE A 518 -7.47 35.27 18.91
N VAL A 519 -7.21 36.06 19.94
CA VAL A 519 -6.00 36.03 20.74
C VAL A 519 -6.12 34.77 21.60
N PRO A 520 -5.21 33.78 21.49
CA PRO A 520 -5.14 32.75 22.51
C PRO A 520 -4.97 33.49 23.84
N GLN A 521 -5.93 33.37 24.77
CA GLN A 521 -5.74 33.88 26.12
C GLN A 521 -4.34 33.41 26.54
N GLN A 522 -3.41 34.35 26.71
CA GLN A 522 -2.15 34.02 27.35
C GLN A 522 -2.56 33.35 28.64
N LEU A 523 -2.21 32.07 28.77
CA LEU A 523 -2.45 31.28 29.96
C LEU A 523 -1.65 31.97 31.06
N ASN A 524 -2.25 32.97 31.71
CA ASN A 524 -1.76 33.54 32.94
C ASN A 524 -1.85 32.41 33.95
N ILE A 525 -0.71 31.78 34.18
CA ILE A 525 -0.52 30.72 35.17
C ILE A 525 -0.71 31.39 36.53
N LYS A 526 -1.92 31.29 37.10
CA LYS A 526 -2.07 31.48 38.55
C LYS A 526 -1.55 30.21 39.21
N GLU A 527 -0.63 30.38 40.13
CA GLU A 527 -0.05 29.29 40.94
C GLU A 527 -1.13 28.75 41.89
N GLU A 528 -1.85 27.73 41.45
CA GLU A 528 -2.47 26.80 42.39
C GLU A 528 -1.58 25.57 42.46
N LYS A 529 -1.01 25.28 43.64
CA LYS A 529 -0.37 23.99 43.89
C LYS A 529 -1.40 22.89 43.56
N PRO A 530 -0.99 21.80 42.87
CA PRO A 530 -1.90 20.68 42.68
C PRO A 530 -2.38 20.23 44.06
N LYS A 531 -3.69 20.31 44.31
CA LYS A 531 -4.29 20.04 45.63
C LYS A 531 -4.07 18.61 46.12
N ASN A 532 -3.57 17.70 45.29
CA ASN A 532 -3.36 16.29 45.62
C ASN A 532 -2.14 15.71 44.91
N GLU A 533 -1.05 15.48 45.65
CA GLU A 533 0.14 14.78 45.14
C GLU A 533 -0.18 13.34 44.69
N GLY A 534 -1.17 12.68 45.31
CA GLY A 534 -1.61 11.33 44.91
C GLY A 534 -2.15 11.25 43.47
N VAL A 535 -2.90 12.26 43.01
CA VAL A 535 -3.41 12.34 41.63
C VAL A 535 -2.27 12.52 40.63
N LEU A 536 -1.21 13.21 41.04
CA LEU A 536 0.02 13.41 40.25
C LEU A 536 0.72 12.07 40.00
N TYR A 537 0.94 11.27 41.06
CA TYR A 537 1.58 9.95 40.96
C TYR A 537 0.73 8.94 40.18
N ILE A 538 -0.60 8.94 40.36
CA ILE A 538 -1.51 8.11 39.56
C ILE A 538 -1.43 8.49 38.08
N GLY A 539 -1.40 9.79 37.76
CA GLY A 539 -1.21 10.28 36.40
C GLY A 539 0.10 9.80 35.77
N TYR A 540 1.22 9.90 36.50
CA TYR A 540 2.52 9.38 36.03
C TYR A 540 2.51 7.87 35.83
N LEU A 541 1.86 7.11 36.72
CA LEU A 541 1.77 5.67 36.60
C LEU A 541 0.95 5.27 35.36
N LEU A 542 -0.18 5.92 35.09
CA LEU A 542 -0.99 5.66 33.90
C LEU A 542 -0.24 5.99 32.59
N ILE A 543 0.54 7.08 32.57
CA ILE A 543 1.41 7.43 31.45
C ILE A 543 2.48 6.36 31.24
N LEU A 544 3.16 5.94 32.32
CA LEU A 544 4.22 4.95 32.26
C LEU A 544 3.68 3.60 31.79
N CYS A 545 2.52 3.18 32.30
CA CYS A 545 1.83 1.98 31.85
C CYS A 545 1.43 2.05 30.36
N GLY A 546 0.92 3.21 29.90
CA GLY A 546 0.60 3.44 28.49
C GLY A 546 1.85 3.41 27.59
N LEU A 547 2.96 4.02 28.05
CA LEU A 547 4.26 4.00 27.38
C LEU A 547 4.80 2.59 27.21
N ILE A 548 4.83 1.84 28.31
CA ILE A 548 5.30 0.45 28.33
C ILE A 548 4.40 -0.40 27.43
N GLY A 549 3.08 -0.27 27.55
CA GLY A 549 2.11 -1.04 26.77
C GLY A 549 2.23 -0.83 25.26
N LEU A 550 2.41 0.40 24.80
CA LEU A 550 2.51 0.67 23.37
C LEU A 550 3.92 0.41 22.81
N CYS A 551 5.00 0.63 23.57
CA CYS A 551 6.35 0.18 23.18
C CYS A 551 6.42 -1.35 23.08
N TYR A 552 5.74 -2.03 24.01
CA TYR A 552 5.59 -3.48 23.96
C TYR A 552 4.81 -3.92 22.71
N LEU A 553 3.70 -3.24 22.38
CA LEU A 553 2.92 -3.55 21.18
C LEU A 553 3.72 -3.36 19.88
N THR A 554 4.41 -2.22 19.71
CA THR A 554 5.20 -1.95 18.51
C THR A 554 6.39 -2.90 18.39
N GLY A 555 7.10 -3.16 19.49
CA GLY A 555 8.18 -4.14 19.53
C GLY A 555 7.71 -5.55 19.16
N ARG A 556 6.50 -5.93 19.59
CA ARG A 556 5.87 -7.20 19.23
C ARG A 556 5.51 -7.32 17.76
N MET A 557 4.91 -6.29 17.16
CA MET A 557 4.63 -6.27 15.72
C MET A 557 5.92 -6.41 14.91
N TYR A 558 6.96 -5.69 15.29
CA TYR A 558 8.27 -5.72 14.63
C TYR A 558 8.94 -7.08 14.72
N THR A 559 8.93 -7.68 15.91
CA THR A 559 9.51 -9.00 16.18
C THR A 559 8.74 -10.07 15.41
N ALA A 560 7.40 -9.97 15.37
CA ALA A 560 6.55 -10.90 14.63
C ALA A 560 6.87 -10.90 13.14
N ASP A 561 7.04 -9.72 12.52
CA ASP A 561 7.31 -9.61 11.08
C ASP A 561 8.71 -10.10 10.69
N LYS A 562 9.70 -10.01 11.60
CA LYS A 562 11.02 -10.63 11.41
C LYS A 562 10.92 -12.16 11.38
N TYR A 563 10.20 -12.75 12.33
CA TYR A 563 9.97 -14.20 12.35
C TYR A 563 9.15 -14.64 11.14
N TYR A 564 8.15 -13.87 10.74
CA TYR A 564 7.40 -14.11 9.52
C TYR A 564 8.30 -14.13 8.28
N LYS A 565 9.20 -13.16 8.12
CA LYS A 565 10.19 -13.16 7.05
C LYS A 565 11.03 -14.43 7.05
N MET A 566 11.55 -14.84 8.21
CA MET A 566 12.34 -16.07 8.33
C MET A 566 11.52 -17.30 7.94
N GLY A 567 10.27 -17.41 8.39
CA GLY A 567 9.36 -18.48 7.99
C GLY A 567 9.18 -18.57 6.47
N THR A 568 9.04 -17.43 5.78
CA THR A 568 8.90 -17.40 4.31
C THR A 568 10.14 -17.88 3.57
N VAL A 569 11.34 -17.70 4.16
CA VAL A 569 12.61 -18.17 3.58
C VAL A 569 12.74 -19.70 3.68
N PHE A 570 12.22 -20.29 4.77
CA PHE A 570 12.28 -21.74 4.99
C PHE A 570 11.14 -22.52 4.33
N LEU A 571 9.98 -21.90 4.09
CA LEU A 571 8.83 -22.57 3.49
C LEU A 571 9.20 -23.26 2.16
N GLY A 572 8.87 -24.54 2.03
CA GLY A 572 9.19 -25.38 0.88
C GLY A 572 10.62 -25.94 0.85
N ARG A 573 11.52 -25.46 1.71
CA ARG A 573 12.90 -25.96 1.86
C ARG A 573 13.06 -26.77 3.15
N ASP A 574 12.63 -26.20 4.26
CA ASP A 574 12.59 -26.78 5.59
C ASP A 574 11.28 -26.36 6.27
N ASN A 575 10.25 -27.16 6.05
CA ASN A 575 8.90 -26.85 6.54
C ASN A 575 8.80 -26.93 8.07
N ASN A 576 9.67 -27.69 8.75
CA ASN A 576 9.67 -27.77 10.22
C ASN A 576 10.13 -26.44 10.80
N ARG A 577 11.25 -25.93 10.29
CA ARG A 577 11.75 -24.62 10.68
C ARG A 577 10.82 -23.49 10.28
N ALA A 578 10.16 -23.59 9.12
CA ALA A 578 9.14 -22.62 8.73
C ALA A 578 7.98 -22.56 9.74
N VAL A 579 7.48 -23.71 10.20
CA VAL A 579 6.44 -23.81 11.24
C VAL A 579 6.90 -23.13 12.54
N GLU A 580 8.11 -23.42 13.01
CA GLU A 580 8.65 -22.82 14.23
C GLU A 580 8.73 -21.29 14.15
N GLU A 581 9.25 -20.76 13.04
CA GLU A 581 9.37 -19.32 12.84
C GLU A 581 8.00 -18.65 12.71
N TYR A 582 7.04 -19.24 11.99
CA TYR A 582 5.68 -18.70 11.94
C TYR A 582 4.98 -18.78 13.30
N GLN A 583 5.22 -19.83 14.10
CA GLN A 583 4.66 -19.92 15.44
C GLN A 583 5.21 -18.79 16.33
N LYS A 584 6.52 -18.52 16.29
CA LYS A 584 7.12 -17.36 16.97
C LYS A 584 6.51 -16.03 16.50
N ALA A 585 6.19 -15.91 15.22
CA ALA A 585 5.51 -14.73 14.67
C ALA A 585 4.10 -14.57 15.27
N ILE A 586 3.32 -15.65 15.34
CA ILE A 586 1.97 -15.65 15.91
C ILE A 586 2.01 -15.38 17.42
N ASP A 587 2.94 -16.00 18.15
CA ASP A 587 3.13 -15.78 19.59
C ASP A 587 3.54 -14.32 19.85
N SER A 588 4.33 -13.74 18.96
CA SER A 588 4.72 -12.33 19.02
C SER A 588 3.56 -11.40 18.68
N PHE A 589 2.70 -11.68 17.70
CA PHE A 589 1.56 -10.82 17.39
C PHE A 589 0.34 -11.66 16.92
N PRO A 590 -0.51 -12.14 17.85
CA PRO A 590 -1.52 -13.18 17.55
C PRO A 590 -2.74 -12.68 16.80
N TYR A 591 -2.86 -11.36 16.60
CA TYR A 591 -3.99 -10.71 15.94
C TYR A 591 -3.84 -10.66 14.42
N GLU A 592 -2.62 -10.78 13.89
CA GLU A 592 -2.39 -10.78 12.45
C GLU A 592 -2.81 -12.11 11.83
N VAL A 593 -3.78 -12.05 10.93
CA VAL A 593 -4.34 -13.23 10.26
C VAL A 593 -3.34 -13.78 9.25
N ARG A 594 -2.52 -12.92 8.62
CA ARG A 594 -1.59 -13.36 7.59
C ARG A 594 -0.57 -14.38 8.10
N TYR A 595 -0.07 -14.21 9.33
CA TYR A 595 0.88 -15.15 9.93
C TYR A 595 0.24 -16.53 10.16
N ARG A 596 -1.05 -16.55 10.53
CA ARG A 596 -1.81 -17.79 10.67
C ARG A 596 -2.10 -18.46 9.32
N ASP A 597 -2.29 -17.68 8.27
CA ASP A 597 -2.46 -18.21 6.92
C ASP A 597 -1.21 -18.97 6.45
N GLU A 598 -0.02 -18.38 6.65
CA GLU A 598 1.23 -19.01 6.22
C GLU A 598 1.66 -20.20 7.10
N ILE A 599 1.39 -20.18 8.43
CA ILE A 599 1.66 -21.39 9.25
C ILE A 599 0.75 -22.55 8.82
N ASN A 600 -0.51 -22.28 8.51
CA ASN A 600 -1.44 -23.30 8.02
C ASN A 600 -0.96 -23.85 6.68
N ARG A 601 -0.44 -23.00 5.80
CA ARG A 601 0.19 -23.45 4.56
C ARG A 601 1.36 -24.39 4.84
N ALA A 602 2.22 -24.06 5.81
CA ALA A 602 3.32 -24.93 6.22
C ALA A 602 2.80 -26.28 6.78
N TYR A 603 1.74 -26.29 7.58
CA TYR A 603 1.08 -27.51 8.05
C TYR A 603 0.54 -28.37 6.91
N ILE A 604 -0.08 -27.75 5.90
CA ILE A 604 -0.58 -28.47 4.72
C ILE A 604 0.58 -29.08 3.91
N GLU A 605 1.68 -28.37 3.73
CA GLU A 605 2.85 -28.90 3.03
C GLU A 605 3.49 -30.06 3.80
N GLN A 606 3.54 -29.99 5.14
CA GLN A 606 3.95 -31.13 5.98
C GLN A 606 3.03 -32.33 5.82
N ALA A 607 1.72 -32.12 5.87
CA ALA A 607 0.75 -33.20 5.70
C ALA A 607 0.85 -33.86 4.32
N ARG A 608 1.13 -33.08 3.27
CA ARG A 608 1.32 -33.60 1.90
C ARG A 608 2.62 -34.40 1.75
N GLY A 609 3.70 -33.98 2.42
CA GLY A 609 5.00 -34.64 2.41
C GLY A 609 5.19 -35.74 3.45
N ALA A 610 4.20 -35.97 4.31
CA ALA A 610 4.27 -36.94 5.40
C ALA A 610 4.49 -38.39 4.90
N ALA A 611 5.39 -39.11 5.57
CA ALA A 611 5.74 -40.48 5.22
C ALA A 611 4.68 -41.49 5.70
N THR A 612 4.04 -41.18 6.83
CA THR A 612 2.99 -42.03 7.44
C THR A 612 1.63 -41.33 7.42
N ASP A 613 0.56 -42.12 7.46
CA ASP A 613 -0.79 -41.58 7.57
C ASP A 613 -1.01 -40.87 8.91
N GLU A 614 -0.41 -41.36 9.99
CA GLU A 614 -0.47 -40.74 11.33
C GLU A 614 0.13 -39.33 11.34
N GLU A 615 1.30 -39.14 10.72
CA GLU A 615 1.91 -37.82 10.55
C GLU A 615 1.01 -36.91 9.71
N ARG A 616 0.47 -37.42 8.60
CA ARG A 616 -0.45 -36.66 7.74
C ARG A 616 -1.67 -36.17 8.51
N ILE A 617 -2.31 -37.06 9.27
CA ILE A 617 -3.49 -36.77 10.08
C ILE A 617 -3.15 -35.71 11.13
N THR A 618 -2.01 -35.85 11.82
CA THR A 618 -1.56 -34.89 12.84
C THR A 618 -1.40 -33.47 12.27
N TRP A 619 -0.70 -33.34 11.15
CA TRP A 619 -0.51 -32.03 10.51
C TRP A 619 -1.79 -31.47 9.91
N ALA A 620 -2.67 -32.33 9.36
CA ALA A 620 -3.98 -31.91 8.88
C ALA A 620 -4.85 -31.36 10.01
N TRP A 621 -4.88 -31.99 11.18
CA TRP A 621 -5.61 -31.46 12.35
C TRP A 621 -5.04 -30.12 12.84
N ARG A 622 -3.72 -29.94 12.85
CA ARG A 622 -3.10 -28.63 13.14
C ARG A 622 -3.58 -27.53 12.17
N ALA A 623 -3.71 -27.87 10.88
CA ALA A 623 -4.27 -26.95 9.90
C ALA A 623 -5.77 -26.67 10.12
N VAL A 624 -6.55 -27.68 10.56
CA VAL A 624 -7.96 -27.50 10.94
C VAL A 624 -8.08 -26.52 12.10
N ASP A 625 -7.29 -26.70 13.15
CA ASP A 625 -7.32 -25.86 14.34
C ASP A 625 -6.91 -24.41 14.02
N GLY A 626 -5.80 -24.27 13.29
CA GLY A 626 -5.30 -22.95 12.88
C GLY A 626 -6.28 -22.20 11.98
N ALA A 627 -6.91 -22.88 11.01
CA ALA A 627 -7.91 -22.27 10.13
C ALA A 627 -9.22 -21.94 10.85
N SER A 628 -9.64 -22.78 11.80
CA SER A 628 -10.81 -22.52 12.64
C SER A 628 -10.62 -21.29 13.53
N GLU A 629 -9.41 -21.09 14.06
CA GLU A 629 -9.06 -19.89 14.82
C GLU A 629 -9.06 -18.62 13.95
N ILE A 630 -8.61 -18.71 12.69
CA ILE A 630 -8.74 -17.61 11.73
C ILE A 630 -10.21 -17.22 11.55
N LEU A 631 -11.09 -18.19 11.32
CA LEU A 631 -12.52 -17.93 11.09
C LEU A 631 -13.25 -17.45 12.35
N ARG A 632 -12.78 -17.83 13.55
CA ARG A 632 -13.29 -17.27 14.81
C ARG A 632 -13.01 -15.77 14.91
N ARG A 633 -11.86 -15.31 14.41
CA ARG A 633 -11.46 -13.90 14.41
C ARG A 633 -12.06 -13.12 13.25
N VAL A 634 -12.09 -13.74 12.06
CA VAL A 634 -12.56 -13.14 10.81
C VAL A 634 -13.47 -14.14 10.08
N PRO A 635 -14.77 -14.20 10.43
CA PRO A 635 -15.70 -15.19 9.88
C PRO A 635 -15.90 -15.12 8.35
N GLY A 636 -15.57 -13.98 7.73
CA GLY A 636 -15.65 -13.77 6.28
C GLY A 636 -14.40 -14.16 5.51
N TYR A 637 -13.34 -14.66 6.16
CA TYR A 637 -12.04 -14.84 5.51
C TYR A 637 -12.01 -16.07 4.59
N ALA A 638 -11.93 -15.85 3.28
CA ALA A 638 -11.99 -16.91 2.27
C ALA A 638 -10.89 -17.98 2.45
N ASN A 639 -9.65 -17.56 2.72
CA ASN A 639 -8.52 -18.49 2.88
C ASN A 639 -8.66 -19.41 4.09
N GLY A 640 -9.38 -18.99 5.14
CA GLY A 640 -9.68 -19.84 6.29
C GLY A 640 -10.56 -21.02 5.87
N TYR A 641 -11.64 -20.77 5.11
CA TYR A 641 -12.47 -21.83 4.55
C TYR A 641 -11.71 -22.71 3.55
N PHE A 642 -10.87 -22.10 2.70
CA PHE A 642 -10.06 -22.83 1.73
C PHE A 642 -9.09 -23.80 2.42
N THR A 643 -8.42 -23.34 3.48
CA THR A 643 -7.51 -24.16 4.29
C THR A 643 -8.24 -25.32 4.96
N LEU A 644 -9.43 -25.09 5.54
CA LEU A 644 -10.28 -26.16 6.07
C LEU A 644 -10.65 -27.17 4.98
N GLY A 645 -10.98 -26.70 3.78
CA GLY A 645 -11.23 -27.56 2.62
C GLY A 645 -10.05 -28.47 2.30
N ILE A 646 -8.82 -27.95 2.31
CA ILE A 646 -7.62 -28.75 2.07
C ILE A 646 -7.38 -29.73 3.22
N ALA A 647 -7.45 -29.28 4.46
CA ALA A 647 -7.16 -30.11 5.62
C ALA A 647 -8.12 -31.31 5.71
N TYR A 648 -9.43 -31.08 5.56
CA TYR A 648 -10.42 -32.15 5.54
C TYR A 648 -10.30 -33.04 4.30
N TYR A 649 -9.86 -32.50 3.16
CA TYR A 649 -9.54 -33.32 2.00
C TYR A 649 -8.39 -34.30 2.30
N LEU A 650 -7.34 -33.85 2.98
CA LEU A 650 -6.23 -34.70 3.38
C LEU A 650 -6.68 -35.77 4.38
N LEU A 651 -7.52 -35.42 5.37
CA LEU A 651 -8.13 -36.38 6.30
C LEU A 651 -9.03 -37.39 5.59
N SER A 652 -9.78 -36.97 4.56
CA SER A 652 -10.62 -37.89 3.76
C SER A 652 -9.82 -38.91 2.93
N LYS A 653 -8.49 -38.76 2.82
CA LYS A 653 -7.65 -39.79 2.21
C LYS A 653 -7.38 -40.96 3.16
N THR A 654 -7.52 -40.76 4.46
CA THR A 654 -7.12 -41.70 5.51
C THR A 654 -8.31 -42.18 6.35
N GLU A 655 -9.30 -41.32 6.62
CA GLU A 655 -10.26 -41.54 7.73
C GLU A 655 -11.75 -41.30 7.37
N ASN A 656 -12.34 -41.94 6.34
CA ASN A 656 -13.81 -41.99 6.06
C ASN A 656 -14.42 -40.88 5.13
N ASP A 657 -15.63 -41.15 4.64
CA ASP A 657 -16.44 -40.32 3.72
C ASP A 657 -16.99 -39.04 4.37
N GLU A 658 -17.13 -38.97 5.69
CA GLU A 658 -17.61 -37.76 6.40
C GLU A 658 -16.68 -36.56 6.17
N PHE A 659 -15.36 -36.78 6.22
CA PHE A 659 -14.38 -35.72 5.96
C PHE A 659 -14.40 -35.25 4.51
N SER A 660 -14.76 -36.13 3.56
CA SER A 660 -14.98 -35.76 2.17
C SER A 660 -16.14 -34.77 2.04
N GLN A 661 -17.23 -34.99 2.78
CA GLN A 661 -18.37 -34.07 2.81
C GLN A 661 -18.01 -32.72 3.47
N LYS A 662 -17.26 -32.74 4.58
CA LYS A 662 -16.74 -31.50 5.21
C LYS A 662 -15.84 -30.72 4.26
N ALA A 663 -14.95 -31.40 3.52
CA ALA A 663 -14.10 -30.75 2.54
C ALA A 663 -14.92 -30.04 1.45
N VAL A 664 -15.94 -30.71 0.89
CA VAL A 664 -16.87 -30.10 -0.08
C VAL A 664 -17.58 -28.88 0.52
N TYR A 665 -18.09 -29.00 1.75
CA TYR A 665 -18.76 -27.89 2.45
C TYR A 665 -17.84 -26.67 2.56
N TYR A 666 -16.61 -26.86 3.03
CA TYR A 666 -15.66 -25.76 3.21
C TYR A 666 -15.14 -25.18 1.90
N TYR A 667 -14.92 -25.98 0.85
CA TYR A 667 -14.60 -25.43 -0.46
C TYR A 667 -15.77 -24.64 -1.08
N LYS A 668 -17.02 -25.09 -0.89
CA LYS A 668 -18.19 -24.29 -1.29
C LYS A 668 -18.21 -22.95 -0.55
N LYS A 669 -18.01 -22.94 0.77
CA LYS A 669 -17.88 -21.70 1.55
C LYS A 669 -16.73 -20.82 1.08
N ALA A 670 -15.58 -21.39 0.76
CA ALA A 670 -14.45 -20.67 0.20
C ALA A 670 -14.81 -20.02 -1.15
N SER A 671 -15.51 -20.74 -2.03
CA SER A 671 -15.97 -20.21 -3.33
C SER A 671 -17.07 -19.17 -3.22
N GLU A 672 -17.87 -19.20 -2.15
CA GLU A 672 -18.84 -18.15 -1.83
C GLU A 672 -18.13 -16.86 -1.42
N ARG A 673 -17.06 -16.97 -0.61
CA ARG A 673 -16.28 -15.81 -0.11
C ARG A 673 -15.29 -15.26 -1.12
N ASN A 674 -14.66 -16.13 -1.91
CA ASN A 674 -13.82 -15.75 -3.04
C ASN A 674 -14.25 -16.52 -4.31
N PRO A 675 -15.22 -15.97 -5.07
CA PRO A 675 -15.74 -16.57 -6.29
C PRO A 675 -14.76 -16.61 -7.46
N PHE A 676 -13.57 -16.02 -7.31
CA PHE A 676 -12.55 -15.97 -8.34
C PHE A 676 -11.30 -16.77 -7.95
N SER A 677 -11.40 -17.67 -6.97
CA SER A 677 -10.28 -18.56 -6.60
C SER A 677 -10.24 -19.81 -7.48
N SER A 678 -9.38 -19.81 -8.51
CA SER A 678 -9.20 -20.98 -9.38
C SER A 678 -8.79 -22.25 -8.60
N ASP A 679 -7.95 -22.12 -7.58
CA ASP A 679 -7.52 -23.24 -6.73
C ASP A 679 -8.70 -23.87 -5.96
N THR A 680 -9.64 -23.05 -5.49
CA THR A 680 -10.83 -23.54 -4.77
C THR A 680 -11.68 -24.41 -5.68
N TYR A 681 -11.95 -23.96 -6.90
CA TYR A 681 -12.72 -24.71 -7.88
C TYR A 681 -12.01 -25.99 -8.35
N ASN A 682 -10.69 -25.92 -8.58
CA ASN A 682 -9.89 -27.09 -8.92
C ASN A 682 -9.93 -28.15 -7.80
N ASN A 683 -9.71 -27.74 -6.55
CA ASN A 683 -9.70 -28.69 -5.43
C ASN A 683 -11.10 -29.28 -5.15
N LEU A 684 -12.16 -28.50 -5.35
CA LEU A 684 -13.53 -28.99 -5.31
C LEU A 684 -13.78 -30.06 -6.38
N GLY A 685 -13.26 -29.83 -7.61
CA GLY A 685 -13.32 -30.80 -8.71
C GLY A 685 -12.61 -32.10 -8.38
N VAL A 686 -11.42 -32.03 -7.79
CA VAL A 686 -10.65 -33.22 -7.37
C VAL A 686 -11.46 -34.09 -6.40
N ILE A 687 -12.22 -33.48 -5.48
CA ILE A 687 -13.08 -34.24 -4.56
C ILE A 687 -14.26 -34.86 -5.30
N TYR A 688 -14.94 -34.12 -6.17
CA TYR A 688 -16.05 -34.68 -6.95
C TYR A 688 -15.60 -35.84 -7.83
N THR A 689 -14.40 -35.78 -8.43
CA THR A 689 -13.81 -36.92 -9.15
C THR A 689 -13.63 -38.13 -8.24
N ARG A 690 -13.12 -37.95 -7.01
CA ARG A 690 -13.00 -39.07 -6.04
C ARG A 690 -14.34 -39.64 -5.62
N GLN A 691 -15.39 -38.81 -5.56
CA GLN A 691 -16.77 -39.23 -5.29
C GLN A 691 -17.47 -39.81 -6.54
N ASN A 692 -16.76 -39.99 -7.65
CA ASN A 692 -17.29 -40.43 -8.95
C ASN A 692 -18.40 -39.51 -9.53
N LYS A 693 -18.48 -38.26 -9.08
CA LYS A 693 -19.39 -37.23 -9.60
C LYS A 693 -18.71 -36.48 -10.75
N LEU A 694 -18.49 -37.20 -11.86
CA LEU A 694 -17.67 -36.72 -12.97
C LEU A 694 -18.25 -35.47 -13.66
N ASP A 695 -19.57 -35.36 -13.76
CA ASP A 695 -20.22 -34.19 -14.36
C ASP A 695 -20.08 -32.93 -13.50
N ASP A 696 -20.30 -33.05 -12.19
CA ASP A 696 -20.07 -31.95 -11.24
C ASP A 696 -18.59 -31.51 -11.25
N ALA A 697 -17.67 -32.48 -11.32
CA ALA A 697 -16.24 -32.22 -11.41
C ALA A 697 -15.88 -31.43 -12.68
N LEU A 698 -16.42 -31.82 -13.84
CA LEU A 698 -16.20 -31.09 -15.10
C LEU A 698 -16.65 -29.63 -15.00
N VAL A 699 -17.80 -29.37 -14.38
CA VAL A 699 -18.32 -28.00 -14.21
C VAL A 699 -17.35 -27.14 -13.42
N VAL A 700 -16.89 -27.62 -12.26
CA VAL A 700 -16.00 -26.81 -11.41
C VAL A 700 -14.57 -26.72 -11.97
N PHE A 701 -14.05 -27.75 -12.65
CA PHE A 701 -12.75 -27.63 -13.31
C PHE A 701 -12.77 -26.63 -14.48
N LYS A 702 -13.85 -26.62 -15.28
CA LYS A 702 -14.04 -25.61 -16.33
C LYS A 702 -14.15 -24.21 -15.74
N GLU A 703 -14.80 -24.06 -14.60
CA GLU A 703 -14.86 -22.78 -13.88
C GLU A 703 -13.47 -22.33 -13.38
N ALA A 704 -12.66 -23.25 -12.83
CA ALA A 704 -11.28 -22.96 -12.43
C ALA A 704 -10.46 -22.43 -13.62
N PHE A 705 -10.62 -23.05 -14.79
CA PHE A 705 -9.96 -22.63 -16.03
C PHE A 705 -10.50 -21.30 -16.59
N ARG A 706 -11.82 -21.08 -16.53
CA ARG A 706 -12.47 -19.81 -16.91
C ARG A 706 -11.89 -18.64 -16.10
N ILE A 707 -11.72 -18.87 -14.79
CA ILE A 707 -11.12 -17.90 -13.88
C ILE A 707 -9.63 -17.71 -14.20
N ASN A 708 -8.85 -18.79 -14.30
CA ASN A 708 -7.42 -18.69 -14.59
C ASN A 708 -7.05 -19.61 -15.75
N GLN A 709 -6.89 -19.01 -16.94
CA GLN A 709 -6.49 -19.73 -18.15
C GLN A 709 -5.06 -20.29 -18.06
N GLY A 710 -4.25 -19.85 -17.11
CA GLY A 710 -2.93 -20.42 -16.82
C GLY A 710 -2.98 -21.60 -15.83
N HIS A 711 -4.16 -21.99 -15.32
CA HIS A 711 -4.30 -23.09 -14.36
C HIS A 711 -4.28 -24.45 -15.09
N THR A 712 -3.09 -24.87 -15.53
CA THR A 712 -2.85 -26.09 -16.34
C THR A 712 -3.34 -27.37 -15.67
N ALA A 713 -3.27 -27.45 -14.33
CA ALA A 713 -3.78 -28.59 -13.57
C ALA A 713 -5.29 -28.83 -13.76
N ALA A 714 -6.09 -27.78 -13.98
CA ALA A 714 -7.53 -27.91 -14.17
C ALA A 714 -7.86 -28.52 -15.54
N LEU A 715 -7.15 -28.11 -16.60
CA LEU A 715 -7.29 -28.72 -17.93
C LEU A 715 -6.83 -30.18 -17.96
N ASP A 716 -5.73 -30.51 -17.28
CA ASP A 716 -5.28 -31.91 -17.14
C ASP A 716 -6.35 -32.76 -16.44
N ASN A 717 -6.99 -32.23 -15.39
CA ASN A 717 -8.11 -32.90 -14.73
C ASN A 717 -9.34 -33.06 -15.64
N VAL A 718 -9.69 -32.05 -16.46
CA VAL A 718 -10.77 -32.16 -17.46
C VAL A 718 -10.47 -33.27 -18.47
N ALA A 719 -9.25 -33.30 -19.01
CA ALA A 719 -8.85 -34.34 -19.96
C ALA A 719 -8.92 -35.74 -19.36
N ARG A 720 -8.48 -35.91 -18.10
CA ARG A 720 -8.59 -37.18 -17.36
C ARG A 720 -10.04 -37.61 -17.16
N ILE A 721 -10.96 -36.67 -16.90
CA ILE A 721 -12.38 -37.01 -16.82
C ILE A 721 -12.91 -37.47 -18.19
N TYR A 722 -12.60 -36.78 -19.28
CA TYR A 722 -13.03 -37.23 -20.61
C TYR A 722 -12.48 -38.62 -20.98
N ILE A 723 -11.23 -38.92 -20.62
CA ILE A 723 -10.67 -40.28 -20.75
C ILE A 723 -11.50 -41.29 -19.94
N THR A 724 -11.83 -40.96 -18.69
CA THR A 724 -12.62 -41.83 -17.80
C THR A 724 -14.04 -42.05 -18.35
N LYS A 725 -14.64 -41.04 -18.98
CA LYS A 725 -15.96 -41.13 -19.64
C LYS A 725 -15.90 -41.78 -21.03
N ASN A 726 -14.73 -42.22 -21.49
CA ASN A 726 -14.49 -42.77 -22.83
C ASN A 726 -14.89 -41.81 -23.96
N GLU A 727 -14.52 -40.52 -23.82
CA GLU A 727 -14.72 -39.46 -24.81
C GLU A 727 -13.35 -38.99 -25.38
N PRO A 728 -12.64 -39.82 -26.17
CA PRO A 728 -11.24 -39.62 -26.53
C PRO A 728 -10.98 -38.37 -27.39
N GLU A 729 -11.92 -37.96 -28.25
CA GLU A 729 -11.79 -36.76 -29.07
C GLU A 729 -11.76 -35.48 -28.23
N LYS A 730 -12.65 -35.37 -27.22
CA LYS A 730 -12.69 -34.21 -26.31
C LYS A 730 -11.47 -34.17 -25.41
N ALA A 731 -11.00 -35.33 -24.95
CA ALA A 731 -9.76 -35.42 -24.20
C ALA A 731 -8.57 -34.94 -25.03
N LEU A 732 -8.48 -35.35 -26.29
CA LEU A 732 -7.42 -34.96 -27.22
C LEU A 732 -7.44 -33.45 -27.49
N GLU A 733 -8.62 -32.87 -27.72
CA GLU A 733 -8.79 -31.42 -27.88
C GLU A 733 -8.28 -30.65 -26.63
N THR A 734 -8.70 -31.09 -25.45
CA THR A 734 -8.32 -30.47 -24.16
C THR A 734 -6.81 -30.53 -23.92
N LEU A 735 -6.17 -31.68 -24.18
CA LEU A 735 -4.71 -31.83 -24.02
C LEU A 735 -3.92 -31.00 -25.04
N ASN A 736 -4.42 -30.87 -26.27
CA ASN A 736 -3.81 -30.00 -27.27
C ASN A 736 -3.93 -28.51 -26.87
N GLU A 737 -5.05 -28.10 -26.26
CA GLU A 737 -5.19 -26.76 -25.69
C GLU A 737 -4.19 -26.53 -24.54
N LEU A 738 -4.07 -27.51 -23.62
CA LEU A 738 -3.10 -27.45 -22.54
C LEU A 738 -1.67 -27.24 -23.06
N GLN A 739 -1.26 -28.00 -24.09
CA GLN A 739 0.06 -27.86 -24.71
C GLN A 739 0.29 -26.48 -25.36
N LYS A 740 -0.75 -25.82 -25.86
CA LYS A 740 -0.64 -24.44 -26.38
C LYS A 740 -0.45 -23.42 -25.25
N ILE A 741 -1.00 -23.69 -24.07
CA ILE A 741 -0.94 -22.79 -22.92
C ILE A 741 0.40 -22.92 -22.19
N ASP A 742 0.80 -24.16 -21.90
CA ASP A 742 2.07 -24.50 -21.27
C ASP A 742 2.66 -25.75 -21.95
N PRO A 743 3.59 -25.57 -22.90
CA PRO A 743 4.24 -26.67 -23.61
C PRO A 743 5.07 -27.59 -22.72
N ASN A 744 5.52 -27.10 -21.55
CA ASN A 744 6.44 -27.81 -20.67
C ASN A 744 5.73 -28.52 -19.52
N TYR A 745 4.45 -28.22 -19.28
CA TYR A 745 3.68 -28.85 -18.21
C TYR A 745 3.60 -30.36 -18.40
N GLN A 746 4.33 -31.11 -17.57
CA GLN A 746 4.32 -32.58 -17.55
C GLN A 746 4.49 -33.17 -18.97
N ALA A 747 5.36 -32.56 -19.78
CA ALA A 747 5.37 -32.71 -21.23
C ALA A 747 5.44 -34.17 -21.69
N ALA A 748 6.33 -34.99 -21.11
CA ALA A 748 6.44 -36.42 -21.42
C ALA A 748 5.10 -37.16 -21.19
N ARG A 749 4.55 -37.04 -19.97
CA ARG A 749 3.26 -37.64 -19.60
C ARG A 749 2.11 -37.19 -20.49
N ILE A 750 2.04 -35.90 -20.84
CA ILE A 750 0.97 -35.37 -21.70
C ILE A 750 1.11 -35.91 -23.13
N GLN A 751 2.32 -35.98 -23.70
CA GLN A 751 2.54 -36.59 -25.01
C GLN A 751 2.14 -38.08 -25.00
N ASN A 752 2.43 -38.78 -23.92
CA ASN A 752 2.05 -40.18 -23.75
C ASN A 752 0.52 -40.36 -23.65
N MET A 753 -0.19 -39.52 -22.86
CA MET A 753 -1.66 -39.52 -22.82
C MET A 753 -2.28 -39.23 -24.19
N ILE A 754 -1.72 -38.29 -24.96
CA ILE A 754 -2.15 -38.03 -26.34
C ILE A 754 -1.90 -39.27 -27.22
N GLY A 755 -0.76 -39.93 -27.08
CA GLY A 755 -0.46 -41.18 -27.79
C GLY A 755 -1.48 -42.28 -27.49
N TYR A 756 -1.83 -42.48 -26.22
CA TYR A 756 -2.89 -43.40 -25.81
C TYR A 756 -4.25 -43.06 -26.43
N LEU A 757 -4.63 -41.79 -26.46
CA LEU A 757 -5.87 -41.33 -27.09
C LEU A 757 -5.86 -41.58 -28.61
N CYS A 758 -4.76 -41.26 -29.29
CA CYS A 758 -4.59 -41.57 -30.72
C CYS A 758 -4.72 -43.08 -30.98
N TRP A 759 -4.23 -43.93 -30.07
CA TRP A 759 -4.39 -45.38 -30.16
C TRP A 759 -5.87 -45.79 -30.07
N GLN A 760 -6.63 -45.24 -29.11
CA GLN A 760 -8.07 -45.49 -28.99
C GLN A 760 -8.85 -45.07 -30.24
N LEU A 761 -8.39 -44.01 -30.92
CA LEU A 761 -8.95 -43.49 -32.17
C LEU A 761 -8.46 -44.23 -33.43
N GLY A 762 -7.61 -45.26 -33.30
CA GLY A 762 -7.04 -46.01 -34.43
C GLY A 762 -5.97 -45.25 -35.23
N ARG A 763 -5.47 -44.11 -34.73
CA ARG A 763 -4.49 -43.24 -35.41
C ARG A 763 -3.06 -43.67 -35.11
N PHE A 764 -2.70 -44.89 -35.49
CA PHE A 764 -1.45 -45.55 -35.08
C PHE A 764 -0.16 -44.80 -35.48
N ASP A 765 -0.15 -44.10 -36.61
CA ASP A 765 1.01 -43.30 -37.04
C ASP A 765 1.27 -42.11 -36.10
N GLU A 766 0.21 -41.46 -35.63
CA GLU A 766 0.33 -40.38 -34.65
C GLU A 766 0.83 -40.90 -33.30
N VAL A 767 0.47 -42.12 -32.90
CA VAL A 767 0.95 -42.72 -31.64
C VAL A 767 2.48 -42.84 -31.64
N VAL A 768 3.07 -43.30 -32.76
CA VAL A 768 4.53 -43.40 -32.90
C VAL A 768 5.20 -42.04 -32.71
N VAL A 769 4.68 -41.00 -33.36
CA VAL A 769 5.21 -39.64 -33.25
C VAL A 769 5.12 -39.13 -31.81
N ARG A 770 3.99 -39.35 -31.14
CA ARG A 770 3.72 -38.84 -29.79
C ARG A 770 4.54 -39.57 -28.73
N CYS A 771 4.67 -40.90 -28.82
CA CYS A 771 5.52 -41.67 -27.91
C CYS A 771 6.99 -41.31 -28.08
N LYS A 772 7.48 -41.10 -29.31
CA LYS A 772 8.86 -40.63 -29.54
C LYS A 772 9.11 -39.25 -28.92
N LYS A 773 8.17 -38.30 -29.06
CA LYS A 773 8.25 -36.99 -28.38
C LYS A 773 8.24 -37.12 -26.85
N ALA A 774 7.49 -38.06 -26.30
CA ALA A 774 7.53 -38.32 -24.86
C ALA A 774 8.92 -38.81 -24.44
N LEU A 775 9.52 -39.72 -25.21
CA LEU A 775 10.84 -40.30 -24.95
C LEU A 775 12.01 -39.33 -25.23
N GLU A 776 11.83 -38.33 -26.08
CA GLU A 776 12.78 -37.22 -26.23
C GLU A 776 12.86 -36.37 -24.95
N VAL A 777 11.75 -36.23 -24.23
CA VAL A 777 11.67 -35.46 -22.96
C VAL A 777 12.08 -36.32 -21.77
N ASP A 778 11.56 -37.55 -21.70
CA ASP A 778 11.91 -38.55 -20.69
C ASP A 778 12.23 -39.90 -21.36
N PRO A 779 13.51 -40.19 -21.62
CA PRO A 779 13.94 -41.44 -22.25
C PRO A 779 13.58 -42.69 -21.46
N LYS A 780 13.20 -42.56 -20.17
CA LYS A 780 12.86 -43.66 -19.28
C LYS A 780 11.36 -43.78 -19.02
N ASP A 781 10.49 -43.07 -19.76
CA ASP A 781 9.05 -43.23 -19.65
C ASP A 781 8.63 -44.64 -20.15
N ILE A 782 8.45 -45.55 -19.19
CA ILE A 782 8.06 -46.94 -19.42
C ILE A 782 6.73 -47.00 -20.19
N SER A 783 5.76 -46.18 -19.80
CA SER A 783 4.45 -46.18 -20.46
C SER A 783 4.58 -45.77 -21.94
N ALA A 784 5.48 -44.84 -22.26
CA ALA A 784 5.73 -44.45 -23.66
C ALA A 784 6.47 -45.54 -24.45
N LEU A 785 7.46 -46.22 -23.86
CA LEU A 785 8.15 -47.37 -24.46
C LEU A 785 7.17 -48.53 -24.74
N GLU A 786 6.33 -48.87 -23.77
CA GLU A 786 5.31 -49.92 -23.91
C GLU A 786 4.27 -49.58 -24.99
N ASN A 787 3.79 -48.34 -25.01
CA ASN A 787 2.82 -47.88 -26.00
C ASN A 787 3.43 -47.91 -27.41
N LEU A 788 4.69 -47.49 -27.56
CA LEU A 788 5.43 -47.55 -28.82
C LEU A 788 5.64 -49.00 -29.29
N GLY A 789 6.08 -49.91 -28.40
CA GLY A 789 6.24 -51.32 -28.69
C GLY A 789 4.92 -52.00 -29.09
N THR A 790 3.84 -51.68 -28.39
CA THR A 790 2.49 -52.19 -28.70
C THR A 790 2.00 -51.73 -30.08
N VAL A 791 2.27 -50.48 -30.46
CA VAL A 791 1.91 -49.94 -31.78
C VAL A 791 2.74 -50.57 -32.88
N TYR A 792 4.05 -50.76 -32.67
CA TYR A 792 4.90 -51.47 -33.63
C TYR A 792 4.44 -52.91 -33.85
N MET A 793 4.03 -53.63 -32.79
CA MET A 793 3.40 -54.94 -32.95
C MET A 793 2.13 -54.88 -33.81
N LYS A 794 1.25 -53.91 -33.59
CA LYS A 794 0.02 -53.74 -34.38
C LYS A 794 0.30 -53.41 -35.85
N LYS A 795 1.40 -52.73 -36.14
CA LYS A 795 1.88 -52.44 -37.51
C LYS A 795 2.69 -53.58 -38.14
N GLY A 796 2.90 -54.71 -37.44
CA GLY A 796 3.69 -55.84 -37.93
C GLY A 796 5.22 -55.62 -37.84
N MET A 797 5.67 -54.56 -37.17
CA MET A 797 7.07 -54.19 -37.00
C MET A 797 7.66 -54.88 -35.75
N TYR A 798 7.68 -56.21 -35.75
CA TYR A 798 8.02 -57.00 -34.56
C TYR A 798 9.44 -56.78 -34.04
N LYS A 799 10.41 -56.49 -34.93
CA LYS A 799 11.80 -56.19 -34.52
C LYS A 799 11.89 -54.89 -33.74
N ASP A 800 11.25 -53.84 -34.23
CA ASP A 800 11.22 -52.54 -33.56
C ASP A 800 10.46 -52.61 -32.24
N ALA A 801 9.35 -53.38 -32.20
CA ALA A 801 8.63 -53.64 -30.96
C ALA A 801 9.49 -54.35 -29.90
N ALA A 802 10.27 -55.37 -30.29
CA ALA A 802 11.16 -56.08 -29.38
C ALA A 802 12.24 -55.15 -28.79
N ILE A 803 12.78 -54.22 -29.58
CA ILE A 803 13.74 -53.22 -29.09
C ILE A 803 13.12 -52.36 -27.98
N GLU A 804 11.91 -51.85 -28.19
CA GLU A 804 11.28 -50.96 -27.21
C GLU A 804 10.87 -51.72 -25.93
N PHE A 805 10.36 -52.95 -26.03
CA PHE A 805 10.07 -53.78 -24.84
C PHE A 805 11.35 -54.24 -24.11
N GLN A 806 12.47 -54.41 -24.81
CA GLN A 806 13.76 -54.69 -24.17
C GLN A 806 14.23 -53.51 -23.32
N LYS A 807 14.07 -52.27 -23.80
CA LYS A 807 14.36 -51.06 -23.01
C LYS A 807 13.49 -50.96 -21.76
N VAL A 808 12.23 -51.41 -21.81
CA VAL A 808 11.39 -51.50 -20.61
C VAL A 808 12.02 -52.44 -19.59
N LEU A 809 12.50 -53.62 -20.00
CA LEU A 809 13.16 -54.57 -19.10
C LEU A 809 14.54 -54.10 -18.61
N GLU A 810 15.22 -53.21 -19.33
CA GLU A 810 16.44 -52.55 -18.84
C GLU A 810 16.15 -51.59 -17.69
N ILE A 811 14.95 -50.99 -17.65
CA ILE A 811 14.51 -50.06 -16.60
C ILE A 811 13.82 -50.83 -15.46
N GLU A 812 12.90 -51.73 -15.80
CA GLU A 812 12.16 -52.60 -14.89
C GLU A 812 12.31 -54.07 -15.30
N PRO A 813 13.32 -54.78 -14.77
CA PRO A 813 13.65 -56.15 -15.17
C PRO A 813 12.54 -57.20 -14.99
N ASN A 814 11.49 -56.88 -14.23
CA ASN A 814 10.37 -57.77 -13.93
C ASN A 814 9.04 -57.24 -14.48
N ASP A 815 9.04 -56.34 -15.46
CA ASP A 815 7.79 -55.84 -16.04
C ASP A 815 6.99 -56.99 -16.71
N PRO A 816 5.79 -57.33 -16.20
CA PRO A 816 5.04 -58.49 -16.69
C PRO A 816 4.56 -58.34 -18.13
N LYS A 817 4.33 -57.11 -18.58
CA LYS A 817 3.78 -56.83 -19.92
C LYS A 817 4.87 -56.98 -20.97
N ALA A 818 6.04 -56.38 -20.77
CA ALA A 818 7.20 -56.49 -21.64
C ALA A 818 7.66 -57.95 -21.80
N MET A 819 7.74 -58.73 -20.71
CA MET A 819 8.07 -60.17 -20.79
C MET A 819 7.06 -60.94 -21.64
N ARG A 820 5.75 -60.74 -21.40
CA ARG A 820 4.68 -61.40 -22.19
C ARG A 820 4.74 -61.02 -23.67
N MET A 821 4.98 -59.74 -23.97
CA MET A 821 5.03 -59.25 -25.36
C MET A 821 6.27 -59.78 -26.10
N LEU A 822 7.44 -59.80 -25.46
CA LEU A 822 8.66 -60.40 -26.03
C LEU A 822 8.50 -61.91 -26.28
N GLN A 823 7.90 -62.64 -25.34
CA GLN A 823 7.60 -64.06 -25.52
C GLN A 823 6.63 -64.28 -26.68
N ALA A 824 5.55 -63.48 -26.78
CA ALA A 824 4.61 -63.57 -27.89
C ALA A 824 5.26 -63.31 -29.25
N MET A 825 6.21 -62.38 -29.34
CA MET A 825 6.96 -62.11 -30.57
C MET A 825 7.92 -63.23 -30.93
N SER A 826 8.54 -63.90 -29.95
CA SER A 826 9.41 -65.06 -30.20
C SER A 826 8.69 -66.27 -30.81
N THR A 827 7.37 -66.36 -30.61
CA THR A 827 6.52 -67.47 -31.12
C THR A 827 5.92 -67.20 -32.50
N ARG A 828 5.96 -65.96 -32.99
CA ARG A 828 5.49 -65.58 -34.33
C ARG A 828 6.70 -65.49 -35.27
N LYS A 829 6.97 -66.57 -36.02
CA LYS A 829 7.97 -66.58 -37.10
C LYS A 829 7.42 -65.95 -38.37
#